data_AF-A0A2H0LUF0-F1
#
_entry.id   AF-A0A2H0LUF0-F1
#
_cell.length_a   1.000
_cell.length_b   1.000
_cell.length_c   1.000
_cell.angle_alpha   90.00
_cell.angle_beta   90.00
_cell.angle_gamma   90.00
#
_symmetry.space_group_name_H-M   'P 1'
#
loop_
_entity.id
_entity.type
_entity.pdbx_description
1 polymer ?
#
loop_
_entity_poly.entity_id
_entity_poly.type
_entity_poly.pdbx_seq_one_letter_code
_entity_poly.pdbx_strand_id
1 'polypeptide(L)'
;FEDNTWFLIRLSGTENAARLYTEAVVDFIPEMTLEAVISAAQPQIDALKKVGKIIMGVEERKDGALVSNENLLVSINANPQTKTYARLIKLAQVLLRSKLDYLVSLREKGMLSTRNGSIPLSLLCYSLDTLKERSALLAQYGLKLDTSTIRLKNAQEIENWLSRKRDAARPVPGSPVPSQAQVNASVEKNGWDNAQVIGVNAPEIVLAVAYLRSIGREDMAEYLEYLVKAGLIRAGPFEDFLAAVYNKSIILSINYPEYNATLEKVASLVHGVGATFKFKNNYEINTKREHSFKKLVDIAGPEAESLIVVLSSKQAKNLIKYDERLKSDDQELAIIKLAEQLKIWQQEFKVKLGKDISLASLVKEEFFELINENGKLLGRIKPRKLTHFDGDFHRDIRVFMVNGRREVLVQERALSKDIEPGCFAESVGGHLNLGENYYAAVLREIGEEVGIKPVHRTRLFEIGNFKDEVFGANHAINRSRYALYVYLVSPEEEKIITPDIVDGIAEAGFKAISEVKQDISRQPNKFTISFVKAFNDEVIFGLISDGFIAGHQQNKLEQTDPTRTLPSQPVPFVSEDNIPVRYRDLEGSFNSDLECILDLSLPAVQRFIPAGKDAKQLAAILNGALDKLENLAITSNDVALKEYLRQILGRVDNRAPPIIIRVSSKLPNEAARYYNPKTGIAEIIFNAEFINKILSTYQTNPGQAYLSLAIRIFHELGHTRFVSQYCLYR
;
A
#
# COMPACT_ATOMS: atom_id res chain seq x y z
N PHE A 1 5.04 -28.81 56.77
CA PHE A 1 3.62 -28.41 56.82
C PHE A 1 3.19 -28.64 58.25
N GLU A 2 3.14 -27.57 59.05
CA GLU A 2 2.52 -27.44 60.36
C GLU A 2 2.25 -25.93 60.52
N ASP A 3 1.12 -25.56 61.13
CA ASP A 3 0.69 -24.16 61.42
C ASP A 3 0.54 -23.19 60.25
N ASN A 4 -0.20 -23.59 59.20
CA ASN A 4 -0.82 -22.70 58.19
C ASN A 4 0.07 -21.62 57.55
N THR A 5 1.39 -21.81 57.57
CA THR A 5 2.38 -20.88 57.00
C THR A 5 2.94 -21.45 55.70
N TRP A 6 2.86 -20.68 54.63
CA TRP A 6 3.47 -21.01 53.34
C TRP A 6 4.96 -20.66 53.37
N PHE A 7 5.83 -21.65 53.19
CA PHE A 7 7.25 -21.41 52.90
C PHE A 7 7.56 -21.82 51.45
N LEU A 8 7.89 -20.83 50.62
CA LEU A 8 8.40 -21.05 49.27
C LEU A 8 9.93 -20.98 49.31
N ILE A 9 10.61 -22.12 49.38
CA ILE A 9 12.07 -22.17 49.26
C ILE A 9 12.41 -22.30 47.77
N ARG A 10 12.88 -21.21 47.17
CA ARG A 10 13.36 -21.20 45.79
C ARG A 10 14.84 -21.57 45.76
N LEU A 11 15.14 -22.83 45.46
CA LEU A 11 16.50 -23.26 45.14
C LEU A 11 16.77 -22.97 43.66
N SER A 12 17.67 -22.05 43.37
CA SER A 12 18.12 -21.75 42.01
C SER A 12 19.34 -22.62 41.65
N GLY A 13 19.09 -23.72 40.96
CA GLY A 13 20.08 -24.62 40.37
C GLY A 13 19.40 -25.62 39.43
N THR A 14 20.12 -26.15 38.43
CA THR A 14 19.58 -27.11 37.46
C THR A 14 19.18 -28.44 38.12
N GLU A 15 18.25 -29.17 37.51
CA GLU A 15 17.63 -30.41 38.03
C GLU A 15 18.62 -31.47 38.56
N ASN A 16 19.87 -31.49 38.09
CA ASN A 16 20.88 -32.46 38.54
C ASN A 16 21.47 -32.16 39.94
N ALA A 17 21.52 -30.89 40.37
CA ALA A 17 21.99 -30.53 41.72
C ALA A 17 20.93 -30.86 42.79
N ALA A 18 19.66 -30.71 42.43
CA ALA A 18 18.54 -31.14 43.27
C ALA A 18 18.52 -32.67 43.43
N ARG A 19 18.83 -33.43 42.37
CA ARG A 19 18.81 -34.90 42.39
C ARG A 19 19.90 -35.52 43.28
N LEU A 20 21.13 -35.01 43.22
CA LEU A 20 22.26 -35.48 44.06
C LEU A 20 22.10 -35.14 45.54
N TYR A 21 21.49 -34.00 45.87
CA TYR A 21 21.23 -33.62 47.27
C TYR A 21 20.04 -34.38 47.87
N THR A 22 19.04 -34.71 47.05
CA THR A 22 17.88 -35.51 47.47
C THR A 22 18.27 -36.97 47.71
N GLU A 23 19.21 -37.54 46.95
CA GLU A 23 19.68 -38.93 47.16
C GLU A 23 20.60 -39.08 48.39
N ALA A 24 21.35 -38.04 48.79
CA ALA A 24 22.24 -38.11 49.96
C ALA A 24 21.53 -37.86 51.31
N VAL A 25 20.39 -37.17 51.30
CA VAL A 25 19.66 -36.80 52.53
C VAL A 25 18.54 -37.81 52.87
N VAL A 26 18.19 -38.71 51.95
CA VAL A 26 17.02 -39.60 52.12
C VAL A 26 17.30 -40.87 52.93
N ASP A 27 18.56 -41.24 53.20
CA ASP A 27 18.84 -42.49 53.92
C ASP A 27 19.15 -42.38 55.42
N PHE A 28 18.98 -41.23 56.08
CA PHE A 28 19.22 -41.16 57.53
C PHE A 28 18.21 -40.32 58.34
N ILE A 29 17.31 -41.07 59.00
CA ILE A 29 16.68 -40.95 60.33
C ILE A 29 15.93 -39.64 60.71
N PRO A 30 14.70 -39.71 61.28
CA PRO A 30 13.74 -38.59 61.34
C PRO A 30 13.97 -37.52 62.42
N GLU A 31 15.10 -37.46 63.12
CA GLU A 31 15.26 -36.60 64.31
C GLU A 31 16.62 -35.89 64.40
N MET A 32 17.01 -35.13 63.37
CA MET A 32 18.19 -34.24 63.46
C MET A 32 17.79 -32.76 63.41
N THR A 33 18.31 -31.98 64.36
CA THR A 33 18.20 -30.52 64.38
C THR A 33 19.14 -29.90 63.33
N LEU A 34 18.84 -28.68 62.89
CA LEU A 34 19.62 -27.94 61.88
C LEU A 34 21.11 -27.83 62.23
N GLU A 35 21.44 -27.71 63.51
CA GLU A 35 22.82 -27.65 64.03
C GLU A 35 23.57 -28.98 63.85
N ALA A 36 22.88 -30.11 63.97
CA ALA A 36 23.47 -31.44 63.79
C ALA A 36 23.78 -31.72 62.31
N VAL A 37 22.95 -31.22 61.39
CA VAL A 37 23.18 -31.29 59.94
C VAL A 37 24.39 -30.45 59.53
N ILE A 38 24.53 -29.25 60.10
CA ILE A 38 25.68 -28.36 59.84
C ILE A 38 26.98 -28.96 60.39
N SER A 39 26.94 -29.55 61.59
CA SER A 39 28.11 -30.19 62.21
C SER A 39 28.59 -31.43 61.43
N ALA A 40 27.67 -32.23 60.88
CA ALA A 40 28.01 -33.40 60.05
C ALA A 40 28.61 -33.02 58.68
N ALA A 41 28.23 -31.87 58.13
CA ALA A 41 28.78 -31.35 56.86
C ALA A 41 30.12 -30.60 57.03
N GLN A 42 30.47 -30.19 58.25
CA GLN A 42 31.64 -29.36 58.55
C GLN A 42 32.99 -29.98 58.12
N PRO A 43 33.24 -31.30 58.27
CA PRO A 43 34.50 -31.92 57.84
C PRO A 43 34.71 -31.89 56.31
N GLN A 44 33.62 -31.97 55.53
CA GLN A 44 33.66 -31.87 54.07
C GLN A 44 33.80 -30.42 53.60
N ILE A 45 33.17 -29.48 54.31
CA ILE A 45 33.35 -28.04 54.12
C ILE A 45 34.80 -27.63 54.44
N ASP A 46 35.40 -28.17 55.50
CA ASP A 46 36.78 -27.88 55.89
C ASP A 46 37.80 -28.61 55.02
N ALA A 47 37.46 -29.77 54.45
CA ALA A 47 38.23 -30.42 53.38
C ALA A 47 38.23 -29.58 52.10
N LEU A 48 37.07 -29.00 51.72
CA LEU A 48 36.94 -28.08 50.59
C LEU A 48 37.71 -26.76 50.80
N LYS A 49 37.88 -26.30 52.04
CA LYS A 49 38.71 -25.14 52.38
C LYS A 49 40.22 -25.42 52.39
N LYS A 50 40.64 -26.68 52.62
CA LYS A 50 42.06 -27.09 52.67
C LYS A 50 42.66 -27.44 51.31
N VAL A 51 41.85 -27.72 50.29
CA VAL A 51 42.33 -27.83 48.90
C VAL A 51 42.42 -26.42 48.31
N GLY A 52 43.54 -25.76 48.59
CA GLY A 52 43.76 -24.37 48.21
C GLY A 52 43.72 -24.10 46.70
N LYS A 53 43.27 -22.88 46.38
CA LYS A 53 43.34 -22.14 45.11
C LYS A 53 42.32 -22.51 44.03
N ILE A 54 41.10 -22.00 44.20
CA ILE A 54 40.23 -21.66 43.06
C ILE A 54 40.82 -20.41 42.41
N ILE A 55 41.69 -20.62 41.41
CA ILE A 55 42.02 -19.58 40.43
C ILE A 55 40.82 -19.47 39.51
N MET A 56 40.38 -18.23 39.25
CA MET A 56 39.19 -17.97 38.49
C MET A 56 39.29 -18.58 37.08
N GLY A 57 38.12 -18.94 36.53
CA GLY A 57 37.81 -19.27 35.14
C GLY A 57 38.54 -20.40 34.40
N VAL A 58 39.57 -21.05 34.96
CA VAL A 58 40.12 -22.30 34.42
C VAL A 58 40.62 -23.19 35.57
N GLU A 59 40.18 -24.45 35.61
CA GLU A 59 40.68 -25.47 36.54
C GLU A 59 41.84 -26.21 35.87
N GLU A 60 43.01 -26.25 36.53
CA GLU A 60 44.15 -27.07 36.10
C GLU A 60 44.02 -28.45 36.74
N ARG A 61 43.81 -29.47 35.91
CA ARG A 61 43.77 -30.87 36.38
C ARG A 61 45.17 -31.32 36.80
N LYS A 62 45.26 -32.42 37.56
CA LYS A 62 46.53 -32.98 38.06
C LYS A 62 47.55 -33.33 36.97
N ASP A 63 47.12 -33.38 35.71
CA ASP A 63 47.91 -33.62 34.50
C ASP A 63 48.38 -32.33 33.79
N GLY A 64 48.05 -31.15 34.33
CA GLY A 64 48.41 -29.84 33.76
C GLY A 64 47.43 -29.32 32.71
N ALA A 65 46.30 -30.00 32.47
CA ALA A 65 45.31 -29.54 31.49
C ALA A 65 44.36 -28.47 32.06
N LEU A 66 44.21 -27.37 31.34
CA LEU A 66 43.41 -26.19 31.67
C LEU A 66 41.97 -26.31 31.12
N VAL A 67 40.94 -26.36 31.99
CA VAL A 67 39.50 -26.53 31.62
C VAL A 67 38.60 -25.37 32.09
N SER A 68 37.68 -24.88 31.27
CA SER A 68 36.83 -23.69 31.55
C SER A 68 35.79 -23.87 32.68
N ASN A 69 35.64 -22.86 33.54
CA ASN A 69 34.72 -22.88 34.70
C ASN A 69 33.33 -22.27 34.38
N GLU A 70 32.36 -23.12 34.05
CA GLU A 70 30.99 -22.73 33.64
C GLU A 70 30.14 -22.15 34.79
N ASN A 71 30.50 -22.41 36.06
CA ASN A 71 29.68 -22.06 37.23
C ASN A 71 29.59 -20.54 37.51
N LEU A 72 30.59 -19.74 37.11
CA LEU A 72 30.57 -18.28 37.29
C LEU A 72 29.61 -17.57 36.33
N LEU A 73 29.46 -18.09 35.11
CA LEU A 73 28.55 -17.49 34.12
C LEU A 73 27.08 -17.81 34.45
N VAL A 74 26.85 -18.97 35.08
CA VAL A 74 25.57 -19.35 35.67
C VAL A 74 25.19 -18.42 36.83
N SER A 75 26.16 -18.00 37.68
CA SER A 75 25.86 -17.12 38.83
C SER A 75 25.50 -15.68 38.46
N ILE A 76 25.97 -15.17 37.31
CA ILE A 76 25.48 -13.91 36.72
C ILE A 76 24.28 -14.11 35.79
N ASN A 77 23.66 -15.29 35.80
CA ASN A 77 22.45 -15.65 35.07
C ASN A 77 22.60 -15.54 33.53
N ALA A 78 23.81 -15.75 33.01
CA ALA A 78 24.07 -15.73 31.57
C ALA A 78 23.56 -17.02 30.93
N ASN A 79 22.59 -16.90 30.01
CA ASN A 79 22.03 -18.06 29.31
C ASN A 79 23.09 -18.70 28.38
N PRO A 80 23.47 -19.98 28.62
CA PRO A 80 24.50 -20.69 27.85
C PRO A 80 24.26 -20.74 26.33
N GLN A 81 23.00 -20.67 25.89
CA GLN A 81 22.63 -20.74 24.47
C GLN A 81 22.80 -19.40 23.74
N THR A 82 23.20 -18.33 24.42
CA THR A 82 23.27 -16.99 23.83
C THR A 82 24.65 -16.64 23.27
N LYS A 83 24.68 -15.85 22.20
CA LYS A 83 25.92 -15.26 21.66
C LYS A 83 26.67 -14.41 22.71
N THR A 84 25.95 -13.86 23.70
CA THR A 84 26.52 -13.12 24.84
C THR A 84 27.34 -14.04 25.73
N TYR A 85 26.82 -15.22 26.10
CA TYR A 85 27.56 -16.23 26.86
C TYR A 85 28.82 -16.66 26.10
N ALA A 86 28.69 -17.02 24.82
CA ALA A 86 29.82 -17.42 23.97
C ALA A 86 30.92 -16.35 23.82
N ARG A 87 30.60 -15.07 24.03
CA ARG A 87 31.59 -13.98 24.08
C ARG A 87 32.22 -13.83 25.46
N LEU A 88 31.43 -13.95 26.52
CA LEU A 88 31.90 -13.86 27.89
C LEU A 88 32.87 -14.99 28.25
N ILE A 89 32.68 -16.20 27.71
CA ILE A 89 33.60 -17.34 27.93
C ILE A 89 35.00 -17.09 27.35
N LYS A 90 35.10 -16.25 26.31
CA LYS A 90 36.34 -15.95 25.58
C LYS A 90 37.09 -14.74 26.15
N LEU A 91 36.50 -14.05 27.13
CA LEU A 91 37.03 -12.81 27.66
C LEU A 91 38.02 -13.10 28.80
N ALA A 92 39.16 -12.41 28.82
CA ALA A 92 40.13 -12.54 29.91
C ALA A 92 39.48 -12.22 31.27
N GLN A 93 39.64 -13.10 32.25
CA GLN A 93 38.91 -13.04 33.51
C GLN A 93 39.17 -11.78 34.32
N VAL A 94 40.41 -11.31 34.33
CA VAL A 94 40.80 -10.04 34.96
C VAL A 94 39.97 -8.88 34.40
N LEU A 95 39.72 -8.91 33.10
CA LEU A 95 38.93 -7.89 32.40
C LEU A 95 37.43 -8.03 32.70
N LEU A 96 36.91 -9.25 32.80
CA LEU A 96 35.51 -9.50 33.16
C LEU A 96 35.21 -9.06 34.60
N ARG A 97 36.09 -9.40 35.55
CA ARG A 97 36.00 -8.99 36.95
C ARG A 97 36.00 -7.47 37.10
N SER A 98 36.94 -6.81 36.43
CA SER A 98 37.05 -5.33 36.45
C SER A 98 35.78 -4.65 35.91
N LYS A 99 35.11 -5.22 34.90
CA LYS A 99 33.83 -4.70 34.39
C LYS A 99 32.68 -4.92 35.38
N LEU A 100 32.61 -6.08 36.02
CA LEU A 100 31.57 -6.38 37.01
C LEU A 100 31.69 -5.49 38.25
N ASP A 101 32.89 -5.37 38.82
CA ASP A 101 33.14 -4.52 39.99
C ASP A 101 32.79 -3.05 39.68
N TYR A 102 33.10 -2.59 38.47
CA TYR A 102 32.71 -1.25 38.02
C TYR A 102 31.18 -1.05 37.94
N LEU A 103 30.45 -1.98 37.32
CA LEU A 103 28.98 -1.92 37.23
C LEU A 103 28.30 -2.03 38.60
N VAL A 104 28.83 -2.85 39.51
CA VAL A 104 28.39 -2.90 40.91
C VAL A 104 28.55 -1.53 41.58
N SER A 105 29.70 -0.88 41.40
CA SER A 105 29.96 0.45 41.97
C SER A 105 28.99 1.52 41.44
N LEU A 106 28.63 1.47 40.15
CA LEU A 106 27.63 2.38 39.58
C LEU A 106 26.23 2.13 40.15
N ARG A 107 25.87 0.86 40.39
CA ARG A 107 24.60 0.50 41.03
C ARG A 107 24.52 1.04 42.45
N GLU A 108 25.56 0.87 43.25
CA GLU A 108 25.64 1.36 44.63
C GLU A 108 25.57 2.89 44.71
N LYS A 109 26.15 3.59 43.72
CA LYS A 109 26.04 5.05 43.57
C LYS A 109 24.69 5.51 42.98
N GLY A 110 23.77 4.60 42.67
CA GLY A 110 22.48 4.92 42.04
C GLY A 110 22.56 5.35 40.58
N MET A 111 23.72 5.18 39.94
CA MET A 111 24.04 5.62 38.57
C MET A 111 23.81 4.53 37.51
N LEU A 112 23.48 3.30 37.91
CA LEU A 112 23.08 2.20 37.02
C LEU A 112 21.57 1.93 37.15
N SER A 113 20.85 1.89 36.04
CA SER A 113 19.47 1.40 36.03
C SER A 113 19.47 -0.13 36.13
N THR A 114 18.77 -0.65 37.14
CA THR A 114 18.70 -2.10 37.38
C THR A 114 17.25 -2.55 37.45
N ARG A 115 16.99 -3.77 36.97
CA ARG A 115 15.70 -4.44 37.19
C ARG A 115 15.89 -5.42 38.34
N ASN A 116 15.21 -5.20 39.46
CA ASN A 116 15.33 -6.02 40.68
C ASN A 116 16.78 -6.16 41.19
N GLY A 117 17.59 -5.08 41.10
CA GLY A 117 18.97 -5.07 41.58
C GLY A 117 19.99 -5.82 40.71
N SER A 118 19.57 -6.44 39.61
CA SER A 118 20.43 -7.20 38.70
C SER A 118 21.24 -6.31 37.73
N ILE A 119 22.44 -6.76 37.37
CA ILE A 119 23.29 -6.10 36.36
C ILE A 119 22.95 -6.63 34.97
N PRO A 120 22.62 -5.78 33.98
CA PRO A 120 22.33 -6.24 32.63
C PRO A 120 23.56 -6.84 31.94
N LEU A 121 23.47 -8.13 31.57
CA LEU A 121 24.54 -8.87 30.89
C LEU A 121 25.02 -8.23 29.59
N SER A 122 24.14 -7.53 28.87
CA SER A 122 24.48 -6.86 27.62
C SER A 122 25.48 -5.71 27.81
N LEU A 123 25.61 -5.15 29.02
CA LEU A 123 26.62 -4.13 29.31
C LEU A 123 28.04 -4.72 29.37
N LEU A 124 28.18 -6.01 29.70
CA LEU A 124 29.49 -6.68 29.75
C LEU A 124 30.12 -6.87 28.36
N CYS A 125 29.32 -6.71 27.29
CA CYS A 125 29.79 -6.70 25.91
C CYS A 125 30.63 -5.45 25.57
N TYR A 126 30.55 -4.38 26.35
CA TYR A 126 31.30 -3.13 26.11
C TYR A 126 32.65 -3.18 26.84
N SER A 127 33.65 -2.43 26.34
CA SER A 127 34.94 -2.31 27.04
C SER A 127 34.77 -1.55 28.36
N LEU A 128 35.68 -1.76 29.31
CA LEU A 128 35.65 -1.04 30.58
C LEU A 128 35.76 0.48 30.36
N ASP A 129 36.58 0.90 29.40
CA ASP A 129 36.74 2.31 29.05
C ASP A 129 35.46 2.90 28.47
N THR A 130 34.76 2.18 27.59
CA THR A 130 33.46 2.64 27.09
C THR A 130 32.43 2.75 28.22
N LEU A 131 32.39 1.81 29.16
CA LEU A 131 31.48 1.91 30.32
C LEU A 131 31.80 3.14 31.17
N LYS A 132 33.09 3.44 31.39
CA LYS A 132 33.55 4.62 32.13
C LYS A 132 33.22 5.92 31.41
N GLU A 133 33.59 6.02 30.14
CA GLU A 133 33.35 7.19 29.30
C GLU A 133 31.85 7.52 29.21
N ARG A 134 31.02 6.50 28.91
CA ARG A 134 29.57 6.69 28.73
C ARG A 134 28.87 7.03 30.04
N SER A 135 29.22 6.38 31.14
CA SER A 135 28.61 6.69 32.44
C SER A 135 29.01 8.08 32.97
N ALA A 136 30.27 8.50 32.77
CA ALA A 136 30.73 9.84 33.12
C ALA A 136 30.01 10.91 32.28
N LEU A 137 29.86 10.66 30.98
CA LEU A 137 29.12 11.53 30.08
C LEU A 137 27.63 11.63 30.48
N LEU A 138 26.96 10.50 30.74
CA LEU A 138 25.55 10.48 31.17
C LEU A 138 25.35 11.21 32.52
N ALA A 139 26.31 11.11 33.44
CA ALA A 139 26.26 11.76 34.73
C ALA A 139 26.21 13.30 34.63
N GLN A 140 26.88 13.89 33.63
CA GLN A 140 26.85 15.34 33.38
C GLN A 140 25.43 15.84 33.07
N TYR A 141 24.55 14.95 32.59
CA TYR A 141 23.17 15.23 32.23
C TYR A 141 22.16 14.59 33.20
N GLY A 142 22.61 14.06 34.34
CA GLY A 142 21.74 13.43 35.34
C GLY A 142 21.12 12.09 34.91
N LEU A 143 21.66 11.45 33.86
CA LEU A 143 21.15 10.18 33.33
C LEU A 143 21.86 8.97 33.93
N LYS A 144 21.14 7.84 34.01
CA LYS A 144 21.67 6.56 34.48
C LYS A 144 22.12 5.69 33.32
N LEU A 145 23.14 4.88 33.55
CA LEU A 145 23.61 3.90 32.58
C LEU A 145 22.63 2.71 32.50
N ASP A 146 22.20 2.35 31.29
CA ASP A 146 21.38 1.17 31.01
C ASP A 146 21.61 0.66 29.58
N THR A 147 20.86 -0.37 29.17
CA THR A 147 21.01 -1.02 27.85
C THR A 147 20.64 -0.14 26.66
N SER A 148 19.88 0.93 26.89
CA SER A 148 19.48 1.93 25.91
C SER A 148 20.41 3.15 25.91
N THR A 149 20.76 3.67 27.09
CA THR A 149 21.61 4.88 27.24
C THR A 149 23.08 4.62 26.95
N ILE A 150 23.56 3.37 27.10
CA ILE A 150 24.93 2.96 26.72
C ILE A 150 25.25 3.24 25.24
N ARG A 151 24.23 3.39 24.39
CA ARG A 151 24.39 3.66 22.95
C ARG A 151 24.68 5.12 22.63
N LEU A 152 24.48 6.05 23.59
CA LEU A 152 24.64 7.49 23.41
C LEU A 152 26.12 7.86 23.52
N LYS A 153 26.72 8.26 22.40
CA LYS A 153 28.18 8.36 22.27
C LYS A 153 28.78 9.71 22.64
N ASN A 154 27.98 10.78 22.62
CA ASN A 154 28.47 12.15 22.79
C ASN A 154 27.35 13.06 23.32
N ALA A 155 27.73 14.28 23.71
CA ALA A 155 26.83 15.33 24.18
C ALA A 155 25.65 15.56 23.23
N GLN A 156 25.90 15.67 21.93
CA GLN A 156 24.86 15.89 20.91
C GLN A 156 23.83 14.75 20.87
N GLU A 157 24.25 13.49 20.96
CA GLU A 157 23.34 12.34 21.02
C GLU A 157 22.51 12.30 22.31
N ILE A 158 23.10 12.73 23.43
CA ILE A 158 22.38 12.85 24.71
C ILE A 158 21.39 14.02 24.66
N GLU A 159 21.80 15.17 24.14
CA GLU A 159 20.93 16.32 23.93
C GLU A 159 19.79 15.97 22.98
N ASN A 160 20.05 15.21 21.91
CA ASN A 160 19.03 14.68 21.02
C ASN A 160 18.12 13.64 21.70
N TRP A 161 18.66 12.85 22.64
CA TRP A 161 17.89 11.87 23.40
C TRP A 161 17.04 12.54 24.49
N LEU A 162 17.53 13.63 25.08
CA LEU A 162 16.81 14.47 26.05
C LEU A 162 15.80 15.39 25.35
N SER A 163 16.10 15.86 24.14
CA SER A 163 15.19 16.66 23.30
C SER A 163 14.09 15.81 22.68
N ARG A 164 14.22 14.48 22.69
CA ARG A 164 13.06 13.57 22.72
C ARG A 164 12.33 13.68 24.07
N LYS A 165 12.00 14.90 24.49
CA LYS A 165 10.98 15.13 25.51
C LYS A 165 9.71 14.55 24.92
N ARG A 166 9.33 13.40 25.46
CA ARG A 166 8.05 12.78 25.17
C ARG A 166 6.99 13.85 25.37
N ASP A 167 6.15 14.01 24.36
CA ASP A 167 5.03 14.93 24.46
C ASP A 167 4.10 14.45 25.57
N ALA A 168 4.02 15.22 26.66
CA ALA A 168 3.13 14.91 27.76
C ALA A 168 1.73 15.51 27.52
N ALA A 169 1.67 16.65 26.82
CA ALA A 169 0.46 17.43 26.67
C ALA A 169 0.58 18.53 25.60
N ARG A 170 -0.57 18.86 25.02
CA ARG A 170 -0.83 20.13 24.33
C ARG A 170 -1.00 21.23 25.39
N PRO A 171 -0.07 22.20 25.50
CA PRO A 171 -0.16 23.27 26.50
C PRO A 171 -1.26 24.27 26.15
N VAL A 172 -1.65 25.07 27.14
CA VAL A 172 -2.39 26.31 26.88
C VAL A 172 -1.49 27.27 26.09
N PRO A 173 -1.96 27.90 25.00
CA PRO A 173 -1.16 28.83 24.23
C PRO A 173 -0.45 29.90 25.08
N GLY A 174 0.85 30.09 24.85
CA GLY A 174 1.69 31.01 25.64
C GLY A 174 2.28 30.40 26.92
N SER A 175 1.86 29.20 27.32
CA SER A 175 2.41 28.49 28.48
C SER A 175 3.48 27.47 28.07
N PRO A 176 4.43 27.10 28.96
CA PRO A 176 5.38 26.02 28.70
C PRO A 176 4.66 24.66 28.61
N VAL A 177 5.24 23.72 27.84
CA VAL A 177 4.75 22.34 27.79
C VAL A 177 4.82 21.72 29.19
N PRO A 178 3.70 21.27 29.78
CA PRO A 178 3.72 20.74 31.13
C PRO A 178 4.42 19.38 31.17
N SER A 179 5.08 19.10 32.28
CA SER A 179 5.66 17.79 32.56
C SER A 179 4.59 16.76 32.86
N GLN A 180 4.91 15.47 32.71
CA GLN A 180 4.00 14.38 33.10
C GLN A 180 3.59 14.44 34.58
N ALA A 181 4.46 14.94 35.46
CA ALA A 181 4.15 15.13 36.87
C ALA A 181 3.06 16.20 37.07
N GLN A 182 3.13 17.32 36.33
CA GLN A 182 2.09 18.36 36.34
C GLN A 182 0.76 17.83 35.79
N VAL A 183 0.80 17.07 34.69
CA VAL A 183 -0.39 16.40 34.14
C VAL A 183 -1.03 15.49 35.19
N ASN A 184 -0.24 14.62 35.84
CA ASN A 184 -0.75 13.69 36.85
C ASN A 184 -1.37 14.44 38.03
N ALA A 185 -0.69 15.47 38.56
CA ALA A 185 -1.19 16.26 39.67
C ALA A 185 -2.53 16.94 39.35
N SER A 186 -2.67 17.51 38.15
CA SER A 186 -3.92 18.13 37.67
C SER A 186 -5.07 17.12 37.58
N VAL A 187 -4.80 15.89 37.12
CA VAL A 187 -5.80 14.82 37.04
C VAL A 187 -6.16 14.26 38.42
N GLU A 188 -5.18 14.04 39.29
CA GLU A 188 -5.39 13.55 40.65
C GLU A 188 -6.20 14.55 41.49
N LYS A 189 -5.94 15.85 41.33
CA LYS A 189 -6.70 16.93 41.98
C LYS A 189 -8.19 16.92 41.60
N ASN A 190 -8.49 16.72 40.32
CA ASN A 190 -9.85 16.80 39.79
C ASN A 190 -10.60 15.45 39.78
N GLY A 191 -9.87 14.34 39.88
CA GLY A 191 -10.40 12.98 39.87
C GLY A 191 -10.66 12.45 38.47
N TRP A 192 -10.00 11.34 38.11
CA TRP A 192 -10.21 10.65 36.83
C TRP A 192 -11.67 10.21 36.61
N ASP A 193 -12.33 9.75 37.67
CA ASP A 193 -13.71 9.26 37.62
C ASP A 193 -14.75 10.39 37.53
N ASN A 194 -14.36 11.63 37.83
CA ASN A 194 -15.21 12.81 37.67
C ASN A 194 -15.20 13.34 36.23
N ALA A 195 -14.27 12.87 35.38
CA ALA A 195 -14.16 13.30 34.00
C ALA A 195 -15.19 12.59 33.10
N GLN A 196 -15.86 13.37 32.25
CA GLN A 196 -16.88 12.89 31.32
C GLN A 196 -16.25 12.06 30.20
N VAL A 197 -16.76 10.86 29.97
CA VAL A 197 -16.37 10.04 28.82
C VAL A 197 -16.88 10.68 27.53
N ILE A 198 -16.01 10.87 26.54
CA ILE A 198 -16.39 11.35 25.21
C ILE A 198 -16.89 10.15 24.40
N GLY A 199 -18.09 10.28 23.81
CA GLY A 199 -18.71 9.19 23.06
C GLY A 199 -18.15 9.01 21.66
N VAL A 200 -18.32 7.81 21.10
CA VAL A 200 -17.86 7.44 19.74
C VAL A 200 -18.45 8.31 18.63
N ASN A 201 -19.64 8.87 18.85
CA ASN A 201 -20.37 9.72 17.89
C ASN A 201 -20.19 11.22 18.18
N ALA A 202 -19.31 11.60 19.11
CA ALA A 202 -19.04 13.01 19.38
C ALA A 202 -18.44 13.68 18.12
N PRO A 203 -18.90 14.88 17.72
CA PRO A 203 -18.42 15.54 16.50
C PRO A 203 -16.90 15.67 16.44
N GLU A 204 -16.25 16.00 17.55
CA GLU A 204 -14.79 16.12 17.65
C GLU A 204 -14.05 14.80 17.37
N ILE A 205 -14.64 13.66 17.71
CA ILE A 205 -14.08 12.33 17.42
C ILE A 205 -14.22 12.02 15.93
N VAL A 206 -15.41 12.20 15.38
CA VAL A 206 -15.71 11.93 13.96
C VAL A 206 -14.79 12.76 13.06
N LEU A 207 -14.64 14.04 13.37
CA LEU A 207 -13.78 14.96 12.60
C LEU A 207 -12.29 14.65 12.78
N ALA A 208 -11.83 14.36 14.00
CA ALA A 208 -10.42 14.00 14.23
C ALA A 208 -10.03 12.73 13.48
N VAL A 209 -10.90 11.71 13.51
CA VAL A 209 -10.71 10.46 12.76
C VAL A 209 -10.70 10.73 11.25
N ALA A 210 -11.67 11.49 10.73
CA ALA A 210 -11.75 11.82 9.31
C ALA A 210 -10.49 12.58 8.83
N TYR A 211 -9.99 13.53 9.63
CA TYR A 211 -8.75 14.24 9.34
C TYR A 211 -7.53 13.32 9.36
N LEU A 212 -7.36 12.48 10.38
CA LEU A 212 -6.24 11.53 10.45
C LEU A 212 -6.23 10.59 9.23
N ARG A 213 -7.39 10.11 8.80
CA ARG A 213 -7.53 9.30 7.59
C ARG A 213 -7.18 10.08 6.31
N SER A 214 -7.52 11.36 6.23
CA SER A 214 -7.23 12.18 5.05
C SER A 214 -5.73 12.43 4.86
N ILE A 215 -4.97 12.50 5.95
CA ILE A 215 -3.49 12.62 5.92
C ILE A 215 -2.78 11.25 5.92
N GLY A 216 -3.50 10.15 5.69
CA GLY A 216 -2.93 8.80 5.59
C GLY A 216 -2.51 8.16 6.91
N ARG A 217 -2.94 8.70 8.06
CA ARG A 217 -2.69 8.16 9.41
C ARG A 217 -3.79 7.23 9.88
N GLU A 218 -4.05 6.18 9.09
CA GLU A 218 -5.03 5.14 9.43
C GLU A 218 -4.69 4.47 10.77
N ASP A 219 -3.41 4.26 11.03
CA ASP A 219 -2.87 3.71 12.28
C ASP A 219 -3.30 4.51 13.52
N MET A 220 -3.29 5.85 13.42
CA MET A 220 -3.73 6.77 14.47
C MET A 220 -5.25 6.88 14.53
N ALA A 221 -5.93 6.91 13.39
CA ALA A 221 -7.39 6.96 13.32
C ALA A 221 -8.01 5.74 14.02
N GLU A 222 -7.57 4.53 13.68
CA GLU A 222 -8.01 3.29 14.30
C GLU A 222 -7.69 3.26 15.80
N TYR A 223 -6.53 3.80 16.20
CA TYR A 223 -6.17 3.85 17.61
C TYR A 223 -7.04 4.84 18.39
N LEU A 224 -7.36 5.99 17.79
CA LEU A 224 -8.27 6.96 18.39
C LEU A 224 -9.67 6.35 18.55
N GLU A 225 -10.15 5.63 17.54
CA GLU A 225 -11.41 4.86 17.58
C GLU A 225 -11.40 3.78 18.68
N TYR A 226 -10.27 3.10 18.88
CA TYR A 226 -10.10 2.15 19.98
C TYR A 226 -10.19 2.85 21.35
N LEU A 227 -9.48 3.97 21.53
CA LEU A 227 -9.47 4.70 22.80
C LEU A 227 -10.87 5.18 23.18
N VAL A 228 -11.62 5.73 22.21
CA VAL A 228 -12.99 6.21 22.47
C VAL A 228 -13.95 5.06 22.78
N LYS A 229 -13.87 3.92 22.07
CA LYS A 229 -14.68 2.72 22.36
C LYS A 229 -14.40 2.14 23.74
N ALA A 230 -13.14 2.26 24.20
CA ALA A 230 -12.73 1.81 25.52
C ALA A 230 -13.01 2.83 26.65
N GLY A 231 -13.62 3.98 26.35
CA GLY A 231 -13.88 5.03 27.35
C GLY A 231 -12.60 5.71 27.87
N LEU A 232 -11.52 5.64 27.10
CA LEU A 232 -10.18 6.17 27.41
C LEU A 232 -9.96 7.57 26.82
N ILE A 233 -11.03 8.25 26.38
CA ILE A 233 -10.99 9.66 26.05
C ILE A 233 -12.00 10.37 26.95
N ARG A 234 -11.50 11.27 27.80
CA ARG A 234 -12.33 11.95 28.81
C ARG A 234 -12.11 13.46 28.80
N ALA A 235 -13.12 14.21 29.21
CA ALA A 235 -13.09 15.66 29.36
C ALA A 235 -13.37 16.06 30.81
N GLY A 236 -12.59 16.98 31.37
CA GLY A 236 -12.73 17.43 32.75
C GLY A 236 -12.09 18.79 33.00
N PRO A 237 -12.32 19.42 34.17
CA PRO A 237 -11.80 20.75 34.50
C PRO A 237 -10.30 20.69 34.89
N PHE A 238 -9.47 20.18 33.98
CA PHE A 238 -8.04 20.03 34.20
C PHE A 238 -7.31 21.36 33.96
N GLU A 239 -6.35 21.69 34.81
CA GLU A 239 -5.53 22.90 34.71
C GLU A 239 -4.22 22.61 33.95
N ASP A 240 -3.61 23.66 33.41
CA ASP A 240 -2.27 23.74 32.79
C ASP A 240 -2.09 23.16 31.37
N PHE A 241 -3.10 22.49 30.81
CA PHE A 241 -3.06 21.98 29.44
C PHE A 241 -4.43 21.96 28.77
N LEU A 242 -4.45 21.92 27.43
CA LEU A 242 -5.67 21.70 26.64
C LEU A 242 -5.96 20.22 26.41
N ALA A 243 -4.92 19.41 26.23
CA ALA A 243 -5.03 17.96 26.16
C ALA A 243 -3.76 17.28 26.65
N ALA A 244 -3.87 16.11 27.26
CA ALA A 244 -2.72 15.38 27.76
C ALA A 244 -2.91 13.87 27.70
N VAL A 245 -1.80 13.14 27.85
CA VAL A 245 -1.83 11.68 28.02
C VAL A 245 -1.75 11.33 29.49
N TYR A 246 -2.75 10.60 29.98
CA TYR A 246 -2.82 10.12 31.35
C TYR A 246 -3.19 8.64 31.38
N ASN A 247 -2.37 7.81 32.03
CA ASN A 247 -2.58 6.36 32.17
C ASN A 247 -3.12 5.66 30.89
N LYS A 248 -2.39 5.80 29.77
CA LYS A 248 -2.74 5.26 28.43
C LYS A 248 -3.99 5.87 27.76
N SER A 249 -4.60 6.87 28.38
CA SER A 249 -5.78 7.58 27.91
C SER A 249 -5.44 8.98 27.39
N ILE A 250 -6.39 9.62 26.72
CA ILE A 250 -6.34 11.03 26.34
C ILE A 250 -7.34 11.79 27.22
N ILE A 251 -6.89 12.89 27.81
CA ILE A 251 -7.76 13.80 28.54
C ILE A 251 -7.81 15.16 27.85
N LEU A 252 -9.00 15.76 27.82
CA LEU A 252 -9.24 17.11 27.33
C LEU A 252 -9.59 18.00 28.52
N SER A 253 -8.96 19.18 28.61
CA SER A 253 -9.39 20.19 29.55
C SER A 253 -10.61 20.92 29.01
N ILE A 254 -11.62 21.09 29.86
CA ILE A 254 -12.75 22.00 29.61
C ILE A 254 -12.66 23.29 30.43
N ASN A 255 -11.54 23.49 31.14
CA ASN A 255 -11.32 24.64 32.01
C ASN A 255 -11.11 25.97 31.25
N TYR A 256 -10.88 25.89 29.93
CA TYR A 256 -10.59 27.02 29.05
C TYR A 256 -11.67 27.14 27.96
N PRO A 257 -12.76 27.90 28.20
CA PRO A 257 -13.93 27.96 27.33
C PRO A 257 -13.63 28.30 25.86
N GLU A 258 -12.64 29.15 25.61
CA GLU A 258 -12.20 29.55 24.28
C GLU A 258 -11.61 28.39 23.44
N TYR A 259 -11.19 27.30 24.08
CA TYR A 259 -10.67 26.09 23.42
C TYR A 259 -11.66 24.91 23.47
N ASN A 260 -12.89 25.14 23.93
CA ASN A 260 -13.92 24.10 24.02
C ASN A 260 -14.75 23.94 22.73
N ALA A 261 -14.53 24.81 21.73
CA ALA A 261 -15.13 24.68 20.42
C ALA A 261 -14.75 23.34 19.75
N THR A 262 -15.65 22.78 18.93
CA THR A 262 -15.48 21.47 18.29
C THR A 262 -14.13 21.34 17.60
N LEU A 263 -13.74 22.30 16.76
CA LEU A 263 -12.49 22.25 16.00
C LEU A 263 -11.24 22.39 16.90
N GLU A 264 -11.31 23.09 18.02
CA GLU A 264 -10.20 23.15 18.99
C GLU A 264 -10.04 21.82 19.74
N LYS A 265 -11.15 21.15 20.05
CA LYS A 265 -11.10 19.77 20.58
C LYS A 265 -10.54 18.79 19.56
N VAL A 266 -10.87 18.94 18.27
CA VAL A 266 -10.26 18.14 17.20
C VAL A 266 -8.75 18.36 17.16
N ALA A 267 -8.29 19.61 17.20
CA ALA A 267 -6.86 19.95 17.26
C ALA A 267 -6.18 19.26 18.46
N SER A 268 -6.82 19.32 19.64
CA SER A 268 -6.39 18.61 20.85
C SER A 268 -6.29 17.08 20.67
N LEU A 269 -7.28 16.45 20.02
CA LEU A 269 -7.28 14.99 19.79
C LEU A 269 -6.22 14.56 18.78
N VAL A 270 -6.08 15.31 17.69
CA VAL A 270 -5.06 15.09 16.65
C VAL A 270 -3.66 15.23 17.23
N HIS A 271 -3.43 16.21 18.11
CA HIS A 271 -2.19 16.33 18.88
C HIS A 271 -2.02 15.14 19.84
N GLY A 272 -2.98 14.95 20.73
CA GLY A 272 -2.94 14.00 21.84
C GLY A 272 -2.76 12.55 21.41
N VAL A 273 -3.36 12.12 20.29
CA VAL A 273 -3.21 10.74 19.78
C VAL A 273 -1.74 10.41 19.49
N GLY A 274 -0.95 11.37 18.99
CA GLY A 274 0.48 11.18 18.73
C GLY A 274 1.34 11.09 19.98
N ALA A 275 0.94 11.79 21.05
CA ALA A 275 1.62 11.77 22.35
C ALA A 275 1.45 10.42 23.09
N THR A 276 0.46 9.61 22.70
CA THR A 276 0.14 8.34 23.38
C THR A 276 1.29 7.36 23.39
N PHE A 277 1.23 6.38 24.30
CA PHE A 277 2.23 5.32 24.43
C PHE A 277 2.41 4.47 23.16
N LYS A 278 1.44 4.46 22.24
CA LYS A 278 1.52 3.72 20.98
C LYS A 278 2.49 4.40 19.99
N PHE A 279 2.38 5.71 19.81
CA PHE A 279 3.15 6.45 18.81
C PHE A 279 4.38 7.16 19.39
N LYS A 280 4.28 7.69 20.62
CA LYS A 280 5.38 8.35 21.33
C LYS A 280 6.04 9.46 20.51
N ASN A 281 5.26 10.17 19.71
CA ASN A 281 5.76 11.33 18.98
C ASN A 281 6.25 12.38 19.99
N ASN A 282 7.26 13.16 19.59
CA ASN A 282 7.67 14.33 20.36
C ASN A 282 6.70 15.50 20.12
N TYR A 283 6.86 16.55 20.93
CA TYR A 283 6.02 17.74 20.87
C TYR A 283 6.02 18.36 19.46
N GLU A 284 7.20 18.53 18.85
CA GLU A 284 7.36 19.15 17.52
C GLU A 284 6.54 18.46 16.43
N ILE A 285 6.53 17.12 16.39
CA ILE A 285 5.76 16.34 15.42
C ILE A 285 4.25 16.50 15.64
N ASN A 286 3.80 16.53 16.89
CA ASN A 286 2.39 16.69 17.21
C ASN A 286 1.90 18.11 16.96
N THR A 287 2.71 19.12 17.33
CA THR A 287 2.46 20.52 17.03
C THR A 287 2.44 20.79 15.53
N LYS A 288 3.34 20.17 14.74
CA LYS A 288 3.31 20.30 13.28
C LYS A 288 1.95 19.85 12.73
N ARG A 289 1.49 18.67 13.13
CA ARG A 289 0.21 18.10 12.68
C ARG A 289 -1.00 18.91 13.16
N GLU A 290 -0.96 19.40 14.39
CA GLU A 290 -1.95 20.36 14.90
C GLU A 290 -1.97 21.64 14.06
N HIS A 291 -0.81 22.21 13.76
CA HIS A 291 -0.70 23.43 12.97
C HIS A 291 -1.22 23.23 11.55
N SER A 292 -0.91 22.09 10.92
CA SER A 292 -1.46 21.71 9.62
C SER A 292 -2.99 21.61 9.64
N PHE A 293 -3.55 21.02 10.70
CA PHE A 293 -5.00 20.97 10.90
C PHE A 293 -5.61 22.36 11.05
N LYS A 294 -5.01 23.23 11.88
CA LYS A 294 -5.48 24.61 12.06
C LYS A 294 -5.42 25.42 10.77
N LYS A 295 -4.34 25.30 10.00
CA LYS A 295 -4.21 25.94 8.69
C LYS A 295 -5.33 25.49 7.73
N LEU A 296 -5.65 24.19 7.71
CA LEU A 296 -6.78 23.67 6.93
C LEU A 296 -8.11 24.32 7.35
N VAL A 297 -8.34 24.42 8.66
CA VAL A 297 -9.54 25.07 9.21
C VAL A 297 -9.61 26.55 8.79
N ASP A 298 -8.51 27.28 8.88
CA ASP A 298 -8.46 28.70 8.49
C ASP A 298 -8.77 28.91 7.00
N ILE A 299 -8.26 28.02 6.12
CA ILE A 299 -8.54 28.06 4.68
C ILE A 299 -10.02 27.77 4.39
N ALA A 300 -10.59 26.76 5.05
CA ALA A 300 -11.95 26.33 4.82
C ALA A 300 -12.99 27.26 5.46
N GLY A 301 -12.61 27.96 6.54
CA GLY A 301 -13.47 28.88 7.28
C GLY A 301 -14.73 28.17 7.80
N PRO A 302 -15.94 28.73 7.57
CA PRO A 302 -17.20 28.13 8.02
C PRO A 302 -17.49 26.73 7.45
N GLU A 303 -16.79 26.32 6.38
CA GLU A 303 -16.99 25.03 5.72
C GLU A 303 -16.02 23.94 6.22
N ALA A 304 -15.20 24.22 7.24
CA ALA A 304 -14.16 23.31 7.71
C ALA A 304 -14.69 21.92 8.09
N GLU A 305 -15.78 21.85 8.87
CA GLU A 305 -16.34 20.57 9.32
C GLU A 305 -16.81 19.71 8.14
N SER A 306 -17.56 20.29 7.20
CA SER A 306 -18.08 19.56 6.03
C SER A 306 -16.97 19.15 5.06
N LEU A 307 -15.92 19.98 4.91
CA LEU A 307 -14.75 19.64 4.10
C LEU A 307 -13.96 18.46 4.72
N ILE A 308 -13.66 18.50 6.02
CA ILE A 308 -12.89 17.46 6.71
C ILE A 308 -13.51 16.07 6.49
N VAL A 309 -14.84 15.97 6.55
CA VAL A 309 -15.57 14.70 6.34
C VAL A 309 -15.28 14.09 4.96
N VAL A 310 -15.16 14.90 3.90
CA VAL A 310 -14.98 14.39 2.53
C VAL A 310 -13.52 14.24 2.10
N LEU A 311 -12.57 14.80 2.85
CA LEU A 311 -11.14 14.76 2.51
C LEU A 311 -10.52 13.35 2.58
N SER A 312 -11.13 12.43 3.31
CA SER A 312 -10.68 11.02 3.35
C SER A 312 -11.19 10.18 2.17
N SER A 313 -12.09 10.73 1.35
CA SER A 313 -12.73 10.03 0.24
C SER A 313 -11.75 9.60 -0.85
N LYS A 314 -12.13 8.58 -1.62
CA LYS A 314 -11.38 8.16 -2.83
C LYS A 314 -11.20 9.31 -3.81
N GLN A 315 -12.23 10.16 -3.95
CA GLN A 315 -12.19 11.29 -4.86
C GLN A 315 -11.15 12.32 -4.44
N ALA A 316 -11.14 12.76 -3.17
CA ALA A 316 -10.11 13.67 -2.67
C ALA A 316 -8.67 13.13 -2.86
N LYS A 317 -8.47 11.83 -2.61
CA LYS A 317 -7.19 11.14 -2.87
C LYS A 317 -6.82 11.16 -4.36
N ASN A 318 -7.79 10.98 -5.26
CA ASN A 318 -7.56 11.08 -6.70
C ASN A 318 -7.20 12.52 -7.12
N LEU A 319 -7.87 13.55 -6.57
CA LEU A 319 -7.53 14.95 -6.87
C LEU A 319 -6.05 15.23 -6.57
N ILE A 320 -5.57 14.84 -5.39
CA ILE A 320 -4.16 15.00 -4.99
C ILE A 320 -3.22 14.17 -5.88
N LYS A 321 -3.62 12.94 -6.23
CA LYS A 321 -2.79 12.03 -7.01
C LYS A 321 -2.58 12.48 -8.45
N TYR A 322 -3.58 13.08 -9.09
CA TYR A 322 -3.54 13.39 -10.51
C TYR A 322 -3.24 14.86 -10.84
N ASP A 323 -3.29 15.76 -9.86
CA ASP A 323 -2.82 17.14 -10.03
C ASP A 323 -1.40 17.33 -9.45
N GLU A 324 -0.44 17.65 -10.31
CA GLU A 324 0.97 17.83 -9.92
C GLU A 324 1.18 18.98 -8.93
N ARG A 325 0.29 19.99 -8.92
CA ARG A 325 0.37 21.10 -7.96
C ARG A 325 0.11 20.63 -6.53
N LEU A 326 -0.76 19.62 -6.40
CA LEU A 326 -1.24 19.10 -5.12
C LEU A 326 -0.33 18.01 -4.54
N LYS A 327 0.48 17.34 -5.37
CA LYS A 327 1.42 16.31 -4.92
C LYS A 327 2.39 16.84 -3.88
N SER A 328 2.63 16.02 -2.87
CA SER A 328 3.65 16.22 -1.83
C SER A 328 3.94 14.90 -1.14
N ASP A 329 5.20 14.71 -0.72
CA ASP A 329 5.57 13.62 0.19
C ASP A 329 5.00 13.86 1.61
N ASP A 330 4.69 15.12 1.93
CA ASP A 330 3.99 15.50 3.15
C ASP A 330 2.48 15.51 2.92
N GLN A 331 1.79 14.49 3.45
CA GLN A 331 0.33 14.34 3.28
C GLN A 331 -0.46 15.48 3.94
N GLU A 332 0.06 16.08 5.02
CA GLU A 332 -0.59 17.23 5.65
C GLU A 332 -0.55 18.44 4.72
N LEU A 333 0.59 18.67 4.07
CA LEU A 333 0.74 19.73 3.07
C LEU A 333 -0.11 19.47 1.81
N ALA A 334 -0.23 18.22 1.36
CA ALA A 334 -1.06 17.87 0.21
C ALA A 334 -2.55 18.21 0.44
N ILE A 335 -3.06 17.95 1.64
CA ILE A 335 -4.45 18.31 2.02
C ILE A 335 -4.64 19.83 2.09
N ILE A 336 -3.66 20.56 2.63
CA ILE A 336 -3.69 22.03 2.67
C ILE A 336 -3.73 22.61 1.25
N LYS A 337 -2.86 22.14 0.36
CA LYS A 337 -2.84 22.55 -1.06
C LYS A 337 -4.18 22.25 -1.75
N LEU A 338 -4.78 21.09 -1.45
CA LEU A 338 -6.10 20.76 -1.99
C LEU A 338 -7.16 21.75 -1.51
N ALA A 339 -7.19 22.11 -0.22
CA ALA A 339 -8.12 23.09 0.31
C ALA A 339 -7.95 24.48 -0.34
N GLU A 340 -6.69 24.94 -0.51
CA GLU A 340 -6.38 26.20 -1.21
C GLU A 340 -6.90 26.16 -2.66
N GLN A 341 -6.69 25.05 -3.37
CA GLN A 341 -7.15 24.89 -4.75
C GLN A 341 -8.69 24.79 -4.86
N LEU A 342 -9.35 24.16 -3.88
CA LEU A 342 -10.81 24.13 -3.81
C LEU A 342 -11.40 25.53 -3.61
N LYS A 343 -10.78 26.40 -2.79
CA LYS A 343 -11.22 27.80 -2.66
C LYS A 343 -11.12 28.57 -3.98
N ILE A 344 -10.06 28.34 -4.75
CA ILE A 344 -9.89 28.95 -6.09
C ILE A 344 -11.04 28.53 -7.01
N TRP A 345 -11.29 27.22 -7.12
CA TRP A 345 -12.38 26.72 -7.97
C TRP A 345 -13.76 27.14 -7.47
N GLN A 346 -14.01 27.19 -6.16
CA GLN A 346 -15.25 27.72 -5.58
C GLN A 346 -15.51 29.16 -6.05
N GLN A 347 -14.47 30.01 -6.05
CA GLN A 347 -14.58 31.38 -6.55
C GLN A 347 -14.80 31.42 -8.07
N GLU A 348 -14.13 30.57 -8.83
CA GLU A 348 -14.35 30.46 -10.29
C GLU A 348 -15.78 30.03 -10.62
N PHE A 349 -16.36 29.08 -9.87
CA PHE A 349 -17.77 28.70 -10.02
C PHE A 349 -18.71 29.91 -9.83
N LYS A 350 -18.45 30.73 -8.81
CA LYS A 350 -19.25 31.92 -8.55
C LYS A 350 -19.11 32.96 -9.66
N VAL A 351 -17.89 33.27 -10.07
CA VAL A 351 -17.60 34.34 -11.05
C VAL A 351 -17.97 33.93 -12.48
N LYS A 352 -17.61 32.71 -12.89
CA LYS A 352 -17.77 32.25 -14.28
C LYS A 352 -19.13 31.63 -14.53
N LEU A 353 -19.63 30.84 -13.59
CA LEU A 353 -20.88 30.08 -13.76
C LEU A 353 -22.07 30.69 -13.03
N GLY A 354 -21.87 31.75 -12.23
CA GLY A 354 -22.92 32.33 -11.39
C GLY A 354 -23.46 31.35 -10.34
N LYS A 355 -22.66 30.35 -9.94
CA LYS A 355 -23.09 29.26 -9.03
C LYS A 355 -22.28 29.28 -7.75
N ASP A 356 -22.96 29.40 -6.61
CA ASP A 356 -22.36 29.13 -5.31
C ASP A 356 -22.29 27.61 -5.09
N ILE A 357 -21.10 27.10 -4.77
CA ILE A 357 -20.86 25.69 -4.49
C ILE A 357 -20.02 25.56 -3.21
N SER A 358 -20.41 24.67 -2.29
CA SER A 358 -19.62 24.38 -1.08
C SER A 358 -18.35 23.59 -1.44
N LEU A 359 -17.27 23.72 -0.65
CA LEU A 359 -16.04 22.95 -0.82
C LEU A 359 -16.29 21.44 -0.78
N ALA A 360 -17.16 20.98 0.12
CA ALA A 360 -17.49 19.56 0.25
C ALA A 360 -18.21 19.01 -0.99
N SER A 361 -19.09 19.81 -1.61
CA SER A 361 -19.75 19.45 -2.88
C SER A 361 -18.79 19.51 -4.06
N LEU A 362 -17.88 20.48 -4.07
CA LEU A 362 -16.87 20.62 -5.11
C LEU A 362 -15.91 19.43 -5.17
N VAL A 363 -15.54 18.84 -4.02
CA VAL A 363 -14.78 17.57 -3.98
C VAL A 363 -15.52 16.44 -4.71
N LYS A 364 -16.85 16.46 -4.76
CA LYS A 364 -17.69 15.42 -5.39
C LYS A 364 -18.04 15.72 -6.85
N GLU A 365 -17.65 16.86 -7.40
CA GLU A 365 -17.84 17.15 -8.82
C GLU A 365 -16.99 16.18 -9.68
N GLU A 366 -17.34 16.09 -10.95
CA GLU A 366 -16.55 15.39 -11.95
C GLU A 366 -15.34 16.26 -12.35
N PHE A 367 -14.17 15.62 -12.51
CA PHE A 367 -12.92 16.30 -12.84
C PHE A 367 -12.27 15.66 -14.04
N PHE A 368 -11.70 16.50 -14.90
CA PHE A 368 -10.93 16.06 -16.06
C PHE A 368 -9.46 16.31 -15.86
N GLU A 369 -8.64 15.38 -16.36
CA GLU A 369 -7.24 15.67 -16.62
C GLU A 369 -7.13 16.56 -17.86
N LEU A 370 -6.48 17.70 -17.70
CA LEU A 370 -6.26 18.62 -18.81
C LEU A 370 -5.13 18.10 -19.70
N ILE A 371 -5.34 18.23 -21.00
CA ILE A 371 -4.35 17.94 -22.04
C ILE A 371 -4.02 19.22 -22.80
N ASN A 372 -2.88 19.23 -23.48
CA ASN A 372 -2.63 20.24 -24.50
C ASN A 372 -3.35 19.89 -25.81
N GLU A 373 -3.26 20.78 -26.79
CA GLU A 373 -3.88 20.59 -28.11
C GLU A 373 -3.41 19.31 -28.82
N ASN A 374 -2.22 18.79 -28.49
CA ASN A 374 -1.65 17.57 -29.07
C ASN A 374 -2.07 16.29 -28.32
N GLY A 375 -2.93 16.37 -27.31
CA GLY A 375 -3.40 15.21 -26.53
C GLY A 375 -2.47 14.79 -25.39
N LYS A 376 -1.42 15.57 -25.07
CA LYS A 376 -0.50 15.26 -23.97
C LYS A 376 -1.02 15.83 -22.66
N LEU A 377 -1.01 15.01 -21.61
CA LEU A 377 -1.38 15.40 -20.24
C LEU A 377 -0.53 16.57 -19.74
N LEU A 378 -1.19 17.54 -19.10
CA LEU A 378 -0.58 18.73 -18.50
C LEU A 378 -0.24 18.55 -17.01
N GLY A 379 -0.59 17.41 -16.41
CA GLY A 379 -0.44 17.19 -14.96
C GLY A 379 -1.36 18.08 -14.12
N ARG A 380 -2.45 18.59 -14.70
CA ARG A 380 -3.44 19.44 -14.04
C ARG A 380 -4.82 18.85 -14.20
N ILE A 381 -5.65 19.03 -13.18
CA ILE A 381 -7.06 18.66 -13.25
C ILE A 381 -7.95 19.88 -13.08
N LYS A 382 -9.20 19.77 -13.50
CA LYS A 382 -10.19 20.84 -13.33
C LYS A 382 -11.62 20.29 -13.31
N PRO A 383 -12.56 20.90 -12.56
CA PRO A 383 -13.96 20.50 -12.60
C PRO A 383 -14.52 20.56 -14.02
N ARG A 384 -15.35 19.59 -14.43
CA ARG A 384 -15.96 19.48 -15.77
C ARG A 384 -16.59 20.80 -16.22
N LYS A 385 -17.43 21.40 -15.38
CA LYS A 385 -18.15 22.65 -15.71
C LYS A 385 -17.20 23.82 -16.00
N LEU A 386 -16.11 23.95 -15.24
CA LEU A 386 -15.10 24.98 -15.48
C LEU A 386 -14.23 24.66 -16.70
N THR A 387 -13.95 23.38 -16.94
CA THR A 387 -13.24 22.91 -18.15
C THR A 387 -14.01 23.28 -19.41
N HIS A 388 -15.32 23.02 -19.44
CA HIS A 388 -16.18 23.41 -20.56
C HIS A 388 -16.32 24.93 -20.67
N PHE A 389 -16.45 25.66 -19.56
CA PHE A 389 -16.54 27.12 -19.63
C PHE A 389 -15.28 27.77 -20.21
N ASP A 390 -14.10 27.30 -19.79
CA ASP A 390 -12.83 27.86 -20.25
C ASP A 390 -12.36 27.29 -21.60
N GLY A 391 -13.01 26.25 -22.11
CA GLY A 391 -12.61 25.56 -23.34
C GLY A 391 -11.26 24.87 -23.23
N ASP A 392 -10.96 24.29 -22.05
CA ASP A 392 -9.73 23.53 -21.85
C ASP A 392 -9.83 22.17 -22.57
N PHE A 393 -8.73 21.76 -23.22
CA PHE A 393 -8.68 20.46 -23.88
C PHE A 393 -8.71 19.32 -22.86
N HIS A 394 -9.57 18.33 -23.10
CA HIS A 394 -9.74 17.14 -22.26
C HIS A 394 -10.01 15.90 -23.13
N ARG A 395 -10.15 14.73 -22.51
CA ARG A 395 -10.27 13.42 -23.18
C ARG A 395 -11.63 12.79 -22.97
N ASP A 396 -12.13 12.15 -24.01
CA ASP A 396 -13.39 11.42 -24.07
C ASP A 396 -13.28 10.15 -24.93
N ILE A 397 -14.32 9.34 -24.94
CA ILE A 397 -14.49 8.17 -25.81
C ILE A 397 -15.80 8.27 -26.55
N ARG A 398 -15.89 7.61 -27.70
CA ARG A 398 -17.13 7.47 -28.47
C ARG A 398 -17.23 6.08 -29.04
N VAL A 399 -18.42 5.50 -29.02
CA VAL A 399 -18.65 4.15 -29.51
C VAL A 399 -19.83 4.13 -30.46
N PHE A 400 -19.66 3.53 -31.63
CA PHE A 400 -20.76 3.09 -32.48
C PHE A 400 -21.04 1.61 -32.24
N MET A 401 -22.25 1.30 -31.78
CA MET A 401 -22.74 -0.05 -31.59
C MET A 401 -23.51 -0.50 -32.82
N VAL A 402 -23.02 -1.54 -33.49
CA VAL A 402 -23.59 -2.05 -34.73
C VAL A 402 -24.04 -3.49 -34.55
N ASN A 403 -25.27 -3.80 -34.97
CA ASN A 403 -25.80 -5.16 -34.88
C ASN A 403 -25.65 -5.95 -36.20
N GLY A 404 -26.05 -7.22 -36.18
CA GLY A 404 -25.98 -8.11 -37.36
C GLY A 404 -26.89 -7.70 -38.53
N ARG A 405 -27.82 -6.76 -38.33
CA ARG A 405 -28.75 -6.24 -39.35
C ARG A 405 -28.25 -4.97 -40.05
N ARG A 406 -26.99 -4.57 -39.79
CA ARG A 406 -26.39 -3.31 -40.28
C ARG A 406 -27.16 -2.07 -39.79
N GLU A 407 -27.64 -2.14 -38.56
CA GLU A 407 -28.22 -1.02 -37.84
C GLU A 407 -27.23 -0.52 -36.80
N VAL A 408 -27.20 0.79 -36.59
CA VAL A 408 -26.42 1.45 -35.54
C VAL A 408 -27.37 1.92 -34.44
N LEU A 409 -26.98 1.74 -33.18
CA LEU A 409 -27.71 2.30 -32.05
C LEU A 409 -27.49 3.82 -32.03
N VAL A 410 -28.55 4.60 -32.21
CA VAL A 410 -28.50 6.06 -32.15
C VAL A 410 -29.17 6.51 -30.87
N GLN A 411 -28.51 7.37 -30.11
CA GLN A 411 -29.08 7.99 -28.90
C GLN A 411 -29.58 9.40 -29.21
N GLU A 412 -30.67 9.83 -28.59
CA GLU A 412 -31.08 11.23 -28.50
C GLU A 412 -30.62 11.81 -27.16
N ARG A 413 -29.86 12.90 -27.21
CA ARG A 413 -29.34 13.56 -26.00
C ARG A 413 -30.46 14.30 -25.27
N ALA A 414 -30.54 14.15 -23.95
CA ALA A 414 -31.51 14.89 -23.14
C ALA A 414 -31.30 16.41 -23.24
N LEU A 415 -32.40 17.15 -23.12
CA LEU A 415 -32.39 18.62 -23.17
C LEU A 415 -31.59 19.28 -22.03
N SER A 416 -31.27 18.52 -20.98
CA SER A 416 -30.47 18.96 -19.84
C SER A 416 -28.95 18.97 -20.09
N LYS A 417 -28.46 18.36 -21.19
CA LYS A 417 -27.04 18.34 -21.53
C LYS A 417 -26.55 19.76 -21.90
N ASP A 418 -25.32 20.08 -21.51
CA ASP A 418 -24.68 21.37 -21.76
C ASP A 418 -24.16 21.54 -23.20
N ILE A 419 -23.88 20.42 -23.87
CA ILE A 419 -23.43 20.36 -25.26
C ILE A 419 -24.49 19.62 -26.10
N GLU A 420 -24.95 20.28 -27.17
CA GLU A 420 -25.84 19.73 -28.21
C GLU A 420 -27.09 19.01 -27.64
N PRO A 421 -27.91 19.69 -26.81
CA PRO A 421 -29.14 19.11 -26.25
C PRO A 421 -30.17 18.78 -27.34
N GLY A 422 -30.81 17.61 -27.27
CA GLY A 422 -31.81 17.17 -28.24
C GLY A 422 -31.26 16.67 -29.58
N CYS A 423 -29.93 16.66 -29.76
CA CYS A 423 -29.31 16.10 -30.96
C CYS A 423 -29.18 14.57 -30.86
N PHE A 424 -29.28 13.89 -32.00
CA PHE A 424 -28.90 12.50 -32.15
C PHE A 424 -27.37 12.34 -32.12
N ALA A 425 -26.88 11.40 -31.32
CA ALA A 425 -25.47 11.21 -31.01
C ALA A 425 -25.06 9.73 -31.09
N GLU A 426 -23.78 9.49 -30.84
CA GLU A 426 -23.15 8.16 -30.88
C GLU A 426 -23.80 7.21 -29.87
N SER A 427 -23.57 5.91 -30.05
CA SER A 427 -24.23 4.88 -29.25
C SER A 427 -23.84 4.88 -27.78
N VAL A 428 -22.62 5.34 -27.47
CA VAL A 428 -22.08 5.58 -26.12
C VAL A 428 -21.03 6.70 -26.22
N GLY A 429 -21.01 7.62 -25.26
CA GLY A 429 -20.03 8.71 -25.24
C GLY A 429 -19.81 9.31 -23.85
N GLY A 430 -18.59 9.21 -23.34
CA GLY A 430 -18.26 9.71 -22.01
C GLY A 430 -16.80 10.12 -21.84
N HIS A 431 -16.51 10.75 -20.70
CA HIS A 431 -15.18 11.32 -20.42
C HIS A 431 -14.30 10.32 -19.68
N LEU A 432 -12.99 10.52 -19.73
CA LEU A 432 -12.08 9.71 -18.92
C LEU A 432 -12.10 10.20 -17.47
N ASN A 433 -12.28 9.28 -16.53
CA ASN A 433 -12.01 9.52 -15.12
C ASN A 433 -10.51 9.81 -14.89
N LEU A 434 -10.18 10.43 -13.76
CA LEU A 434 -8.79 10.74 -13.40
C LEU A 434 -7.91 9.47 -13.39
N GLY A 435 -6.89 9.45 -14.26
CA GLY A 435 -5.98 8.32 -14.43
C GLY A 435 -6.54 7.14 -15.22
N GLU A 436 -7.73 7.28 -15.79
CA GLU A 436 -8.32 6.30 -16.69
C GLU A 436 -7.65 6.37 -18.08
N ASN A 437 -7.64 5.25 -18.78
CA ASN A 437 -7.23 5.18 -20.18
C ASN A 437 -8.47 4.95 -21.06
N TYR A 438 -8.36 5.23 -22.36
CA TYR A 438 -9.51 5.13 -23.29
C TYR A 438 -10.19 3.76 -23.25
N TYR A 439 -9.41 2.67 -23.21
CA TYR A 439 -9.97 1.32 -23.16
C TYR A 439 -10.80 1.08 -21.90
N ALA A 440 -10.29 1.46 -20.73
CA ALA A 440 -11.01 1.33 -19.46
C ALA A 440 -12.27 2.20 -19.45
N ALA A 441 -12.19 3.43 -19.97
CA ALA A 441 -13.34 4.32 -20.11
C ALA A 441 -14.41 3.70 -21.00
N VAL A 442 -14.08 3.18 -22.19
CA VAL A 442 -15.04 2.52 -23.08
C VAL A 442 -15.77 1.38 -22.39
N LEU A 443 -15.06 0.51 -21.67
CA LEU A 443 -15.70 -0.62 -20.98
C LEU A 443 -16.66 -0.16 -19.86
N ARG A 444 -16.30 0.93 -19.18
CA ARG A 444 -17.12 1.53 -18.12
C ARG A 444 -18.35 2.20 -18.71
N GLU A 445 -18.17 3.11 -19.66
CA GLU A 445 -19.25 3.89 -20.30
C GLU A 445 -20.26 2.98 -21.03
N ILE A 446 -19.80 1.92 -21.71
CA ILE A 446 -20.73 0.92 -22.29
C ILE A 446 -21.56 0.23 -21.19
N GLY A 447 -20.95 -0.05 -20.04
CA GLY A 447 -21.67 -0.64 -18.91
C GLY A 447 -22.64 0.33 -18.24
N GLU A 448 -22.30 1.62 -18.17
CA GLU A 448 -23.09 2.68 -17.54
C GLU A 448 -24.26 3.11 -18.44
N GLU A 449 -24.01 3.47 -19.70
CA GLU A 449 -25.04 4.05 -20.57
C GLU A 449 -26.02 3.02 -21.17
N VAL A 450 -25.56 1.80 -21.45
CA VAL A 450 -26.36 0.80 -22.18
C VAL A 450 -26.45 -0.57 -21.48
N GLY A 451 -25.83 -0.73 -20.31
CA GLY A 451 -25.98 -1.92 -19.46
C GLY A 451 -25.20 -3.17 -19.89
N ILE A 452 -24.38 -3.11 -20.95
CA ILE A 452 -23.63 -4.29 -21.44
C ILE A 452 -22.41 -4.54 -20.54
N LYS A 453 -22.45 -5.62 -19.75
CA LYS A 453 -21.35 -6.02 -18.87
C LYS A 453 -21.31 -7.55 -18.67
N PRO A 454 -20.18 -8.24 -18.96
CA PRO A 454 -18.92 -7.70 -19.49
C PRO A 454 -18.97 -7.43 -21.00
N VAL A 455 -18.26 -6.39 -21.46
CA VAL A 455 -18.06 -6.11 -22.89
C VAL A 455 -17.11 -7.13 -23.50
N HIS A 456 -17.47 -7.71 -24.64
CA HIS A 456 -16.68 -8.75 -25.29
C HIS A 456 -15.54 -8.15 -26.12
N ARG A 457 -14.29 -8.34 -25.67
CA ARG A 457 -13.11 -7.68 -26.26
C ARG A 457 -12.93 -7.93 -27.76
N THR A 458 -13.24 -9.14 -28.26
CA THR A 458 -13.07 -9.48 -29.69
C THR A 458 -14.08 -8.80 -30.61
N ARG A 459 -15.08 -8.12 -30.05
CA ARG A 459 -16.12 -7.39 -30.78
C ARG A 459 -15.98 -5.87 -30.61
N LEU A 460 -14.95 -5.42 -29.88
CA LEU A 460 -14.65 -4.01 -29.66
C LEU A 460 -13.40 -3.62 -30.45
N PHE A 461 -13.54 -2.66 -31.36
CA PHE A 461 -12.50 -2.24 -32.28
C PHE A 461 -12.21 -0.76 -32.10
N GLU A 462 -10.94 -0.41 -31.88
CA GLU A 462 -10.49 0.98 -31.90
C GLU A 462 -10.32 1.44 -33.35
N ILE A 463 -10.99 2.53 -33.71
CA ILE A 463 -10.92 3.13 -35.04
C ILE A 463 -9.78 4.13 -35.13
N GLY A 464 -9.60 4.94 -34.08
CA GLY A 464 -8.54 5.92 -34.03
C GLY A 464 -8.79 7.04 -33.02
N ASN A 465 -7.88 8.01 -33.01
CA ASN A 465 -7.92 9.16 -32.11
C ASN A 465 -8.16 10.43 -32.91
N PHE A 466 -9.14 11.22 -32.49
CA PHE A 466 -9.66 12.37 -33.23
C PHE A 466 -9.68 13.62 -32.35
N LYS A 467 -10.16 14.72 -32.92
CA LYS A 467 -10.38 15.98 -32.19
C LYS A 467 -11.61 16.70 -32.69
N ASP A 468 -12.26 17.40 -31.78
CA ASP A 468 -13.26 18.40 -32.15
C ASP A 468 -13.30 19.57 -31.19
N GLU A 469 -14.01 20.59 -31.67
CA GLU A 469 -14.37 21.78 -30.92
C GLU A 469 -15.85 22.03 -31.20
N VAL A 470 -16.64 22.12 -30.14
CA VAL A 470 -18.09 22.36 -30.20
C VAL A 470 -18.45 23.47 -29.22
N PHE A 471 -19.19 24.46 -29.70
CA PHE A 471 -19.71 25.55 -28.88
C PHE A 471 -21.17 25.22 -28.50
N GLY A 472 -21.39 24.92 -27.22
CA GLY A 472 -22.70 24.64 -26.66
C GLY A 472 -23.40 25.87 -26.10
N ALA A 473 -24.52 25.63 -25.43
CA ALA A 473 -25.28 26.68 -24.75
C ALA A 473 -24.53 27.22 -23.53
N ASN A 474 -24.89 28.41 -23.04
CA ASN A 474 -24.37 28.99 -21.79
C ASN A 474 -22.82 29.09 -21.72
N HIS A 475 -22.18 29.44 -22.84
CA HIS A 475 -20.71 29.56 -22.95
C HIS A 475 -19.96 28.24 -22.73
N ALA A 476 -20.60 27.09 -22.93
CA ALA A 476 -19.90 25.81 -22.92
C ALA A 476 -19.08 25.65 -24.21
N ILE A 477 -17.78 25.36 -24.06
CA ILE A 477 -16.84 25.11 -25.16
C ILE A 477 -16.25 23.72 -24.92
N ASN A 478 -16.70 22.74 -25.69
CA ASN A 478 -16.16 21.39 -25.65
C ASN A 478 -14.98 21.28 -26.60
N ARG A 479 -13.76 21.21 -26.06
CA ARG A 479 -12.54 20.88 -26.81
C ARG A 479 -12.04 19.51 -26.42
N SER A 480 -12.26 18.53 -27.28
CA SER A 480 -12.03 17.14 -26.93
C SER A 480 -10.98 16.48 -27.82
N ARG A 481 -10.25 15.53 -27.23
CA ARG A 481 -9.51 14.50 -27.94
C ARG A 481 -10.15 13.16 -27.59
N TYR A 482 -10.89 12.59 -28.54
CA TYR A 482 -11.60 11.33 -28.34
C TYR A 482 -10.92 10.15 -29.02
N ALA A 483 -11.03 8.99 -28.41
CA ALA A 483 -10.84 7.72 -29.08
C ALA A 483 -12.19 7.17 -29.57
N LEU A 484 -12.29 6.86 -30.86
CA LEU A 484 -13.49 6.31 -31.48
C LEU A 484 -13.40 4.78 -31.55
N TYR A 485 -14.48 4.12 -31.16
CA TYR A 485 -14.62 2.67 -31.19
C TYR A 485 -15.85 2.22 -31.97
N VAL A 486 -15.80 1.00 -32.48
CA VAL A 486 -16.96 0.26 -32.97
C VAL A 486 -17.13 -0.99 -32.12
N TYR A 487 -18.36 -1.24 -31.65
CA TYR A 487 -18.70 -2.46 -30.95
C TYR A 487 -19.76 -3.25 -31.72
N LEU A 488 -19.46 -4.49 -32.06
CA LEU A 488 -20.41 -5.38 -32.72
C LEU A 488 -21.31 -6.02 -31.67
N VAL A 489 -22.60 -5.72 -31.68
CA VAL A 489 -23.60 -6.19 -30.70
C VAL A 489 -24.13 -7.57 -31.09
N SER A 490 -24.24 -8.46 -30.10
CA SER A 490 -24.85 -9.78 -30.28
C SER A 490 -26.38 -9.72 -30.12
N PRO A 491 -27.15 -10.66 -30.71
CA PRO A 491 -28.59 -10.72 -30.51
C PRO A 491 -29.03 -10.81 -29.04
N GLU A 492 -28.20 -11.40 -28.18
CA GLU A 492 -28.44 -11.54 -26.74
C GLU A 492 -28.23 -10.22 -26.01
N GLU A 493 -27.18 -9.48 -26.36
CA GLU A 493 -26.93 -8.14 -25.80
C GLU A 493 -27.99 -7.13 -26.24
N GLU A 494 -28.45 -7.23 -27.49
CA GLU A 494 -29.48 -6.33 -28.01
C GLU A 494 -30.75 -6.32 -27.14
N LYS A 495 -31.07 -7.46 -26.53
CA LYS A 495 -32.23 -7.64 -25.64
C LYS A 495 -32.07 -7.02 -24.26
N ILE A 496 -30.83 -6.76 -23.83
CA ILE A 496 -30.53 -6.21 -22.51
C ILE A 496 -30.09 -4.74 -22.56
N ILE A 497 -29.97 -4.15 -23.76
CA ILE A 497 -29.65 -2.73 -23.89
C ILE A 497 -30.75 -1.92 -23.23
N THR A 498 -30.37 -1.17 -22.20
CA THR A 498 -31.24 -0.25 -21.47
C THR A 498 -30.55 1.10 -21.43
N PRO A 499 -31.02 2.09 -22.21
CA PRO A 499 -30.48 3.44 -22.19
C PRO A 499 -30.60 4.07 -20.81
N ASP A 500 -29.51 4.61 -20.28
CA ASP A 500 -29.54 5.29 -18.98
C ASP A 500 -30.11 6.70 -19.09
N ILE A 501 -31.39 6.83 -18.74
CA ILE A 501 -32.08 8.12 -18.69
C ILE A 501 -31.46 9.04 -17.62
N VAL A 502 -30.87 8.49 -16.56
CA VAL A 502 -30.20 9.26 -15.49
C VAL A 502 -28.94 9.94 -16.03
N ASP A 503 -28.24 9.29 -16.95
CA ASP A 503 -27.10 9.89 -17.67
C ASP A 503 -27.53 10.75 -18.87
N GLY A 504 -28.78 11.21 -18.89
CA GLY A 504 -29.26 12.21 -19.83
C GLY A 504 -29.37 11.71 -21.27
N ILE A 505 -29.84 10.47 -21.43
CA ILE A 505 -30.30 9.89 -22.69
C ILE A 505 -31.83 10.00 -22.73
N ALA A 506 -32.39 10.67 -23.74
CA ALA A 506 -33.83 10.82 -23.88
C ALA A 506 -34.48 9.57 -24.50
N GLU A 507 -33.87 9.06 -25.57
CA GLU A 507 -34.30 7.88 -26.30
C GLU A 507 -33.08 7.20 -26.94
N ALA A 508 -33.12 5.89 -27.18
CA ALA A 508 -32.16 5.24 -28.05
C ALA A 508 -32.83 4.13 -28.89
N GLY A 509 -32.36 3.95 -30.12
CA GLY A 509 -32.88 2.92 -31.01
C GLY A 509 -31.92 2.55 -32.13
N PHE A 510 -31.99 1.29 -32.55
CA PHE A 510 -31.26 0.82 -33.73
C PHE A 510 -31.91 1.37 -35.00
N LYS A 511 -31.11 2.00 -35.86
CA LYS A 511 -31.53 2.53 -37.16
C LYS A 511 -30.62 2.02 -38.26
N ALA A 512 -31.17 1.76 -39.45
CA ALA A 512 -30.37 1.32 -40.58
C ALA A 512 -29.29 2.36 -40.90
N ILE A 513 -28.03 1.92 -41.01
CA ILE A 513 -26.88 2.84 -41.21
C ILE A 513 -27.07 3.69 -42.48
N SER A 514 -27.66 3.12 -43.53
CA SER A 514 -27.99 3.82 -44.78
C SER A 514 -29.05 4.90 -44.60
N GLU A 515 -30.05 4.67 -43.76
CA GLU A 515 -31.10 5.66 -43.46
C GLU A 515 -30.51 6.80 -42.64
N VAL A 516 -29.68 6.49 -41.64
CA VAL A 516 -28.98 7.50 -40.85
C VAL A 516 -28.10 8.40 -41.73
N LYS A 517 -27.35 7.84 -42.69
CA LYS A 517 -26.55 8.64 -43.66
C LYS A 517 -27.43 9.56 -44.52
N GLN A 518 -28.61 9.11 -44.94
CA GLN A 518 -29.57 9.94 -45.67
C GLN A 518 -30.15 11.05 -44.80
N ASP A 519 -30.51 10.74 -43.55
CA ASP A 519 -31.09 11.71 -42.61
C ASP A 519 -30.09 12.81 -42.24
N ILE A 520 -28.82 12.46 -42.04
CA ILE A 520 -27.73 13.44 -41.86
C ILE A 520 -27.62 14.36 -43.07
N SER A 521 -27.72 13.81 -44.29
CA SER A 521 -27.64 14.60 -45.52
C SER A 521 -28.81 15.57 -45.66
N ARG A 522 -30.00 15.23 -45.13
CA ARG A 522 -31.21 16.08 -45.19
C ARG A 522 -31.27 17.09 -44.05
N GLN A 523 -30.89 16.69 -42.83
CA GLN A 523 -31.09 17.46 -41.60
C GLN A 523 -29.85 17.35 -40.68
N PRO A 524 -28.66 17.82 -41.11
CA PRO A 524 -27.42 17.62 -40.35
C PRO A 524 -27.47 18.25 -38.95
N ASN A 525 -28.22 19.34 -38.77
CA ASN A 525 -28.35 20.05 -37.49
C ASN A 525 -29.12 19.27 -36.42
N LYS A 526 -29.77 18.15 -36.76
CA LYS A 526 -30.40 17.25 -35.77
C LYS A 526 -29.42 16.26 -35.15
N PHE A 527 -28.21 16.16 -35.68
CA PHE A 527 -27.18 15.26 -35.20
C PHE A 527 -26.05 16.08 -34.56
N THR A 528 -25.32 15.48 -33.62
CA THR A 528 -24.12 16.10 -33.07
C THR A 528 -23.08 16.29 -34.18
N ILE A 529 -22.29 17.35 -34.08
CA ILE A 529 -21.24 17.68 -35.05
C ILE A 529 -20.28 16.49 -35.22
N SER A 530 -20.00 15.78 -34.13
CA SER A 530 -19.17 14.58 -34.12
C SER A 530 -19.75 13.45 -34.98
N PHE A 531 -21.04 13.19 -34.84
CA PHE A 531 -21.74 12.13 -35.55
C PHE A 531 -21.79 12.43 -37.05
N VAL A 532 -22.07 13.69 -37.41
CA VAL A 532 -22.05 14.17 -38.80
C VAL A 532 -20.65 13.99 -39.42
N LYS A 533 -19.58 14.33 -38.67
CA LYS A 533 -18.20 14.12 -39.15
C LYS A 533 -17.89 12.65 -39.40
N ALA A 534 -18.27 11.76 -38.48
CA ALA A 534 -18.03 10.33 -38.61
C ALA A 534 -18.74 9.71 -39.84
N PHE A 535 -19.96 10.15 -40.14
CA PHE A 535 -20.73 9.64 -41.29
C PHE A 535 -20.35 10.26 -42.64
N ASN A 536 -19.74 11.45 -42.64
CA ASN A 536 -19.25 12.11 -43.85
C ASN A 536 -17.80 11.74 -44.19
N ASP A 537 -17.03 11.22 -43.24
CA ASP A 537 -15.71 10.66 -43.51
C ASP A 537 -15.88 9.26 -44.11
N GLU A 538 -15.54 9.10 -45.39
CA GLU A 538 -15.74 7.83 -46.11
C GLU A 538 -14.92 6.66 -45.52
N VAL A 539 -13.79 6.94 -44.87
CA VAL A 539 -12.99 5.90 -44.20
C VAL A 539 -13.68 5.45 -42.91
N ILE A 540 -14.06 6.40 -42.05
CA ILE A 540 -14.75 6.10 -40.79
C ILE A 540 -16.11 5.45 -41.09
N PHE A 541 -16.88 6.00 -42.01
CA PHE A 541 -18.17 5.45 -42.43
C PHE A 541 -18.02 4.03 -42.97
N GLY A 542 -17.03 3.76 -43.82
CA GLY A 542 -16.75 2.42 -44.33
C GLY A 542 -16.45 1.41 -43.21
N LEU A 543 -15.75 1.83 -42.15
CA LEU A 543 -15.47 0.99 -40.97
C LEU A 543 -16.73 0.71 -40.13
N ILE A 544 -17.69 1.65 -40.12
CA ILE A 544 -19.01 1.50 -39.47
C ILE A 544 -19.96 0.63 -40.32
N SER A 545 -19.98 0.81 -41.66
CA SER A 545 -20.99 0.23 -42.56
C SER A 545 -20.65 -1.15 -43.12
N ASP A 546 -19.41 -1.38 -43.58
CA ASP A 546 -19.07 -2.53 -44.43
C ASP A 546 -17.76 -3.25 -44.03
N GLY A 547 -16.80 -2.55 -43.42
CA GLY A 547 -15.40 -3.02 -43.26
C GLY A 547 -15.17 -4.13 -42.23
N PHE A 548 -16.02 -4.27 -41.21
CA PHE A 548 -15.82 -5.25 -40.13
C PHE A 548 -16.81 -6.42 -40.12
N ILE A 549 -17.97 -6.29 -40.74
CA ILE A 549 -19.02 -7.33 -40.74
C ILE A 549 -18.75 -8.38 -41.83
N ALA A 550 -18.25 -7.98 -42.99
CA ALA A 550 -18.04 -8.89 -44.13
C ALA A 550 -16.95 -9.95 -43.85
N GLY A 551 -15.83 -9.57 -43.22
CA GLY A 551 -14.78 -10.52 -42.84
C GLY A 551 -15.19 -11.50 -41.73
N HIS A 552 -16.13 -11.11 -40.87
CA HIS A 552 -16.63 -11.98 -39.80
C HIS A 552 -17.71 -12.97 -40.30
N GLN A 553 -18.45 -12.61 -41.35
CA GLN A 553 -19.43 -13.49 -41.99
C GLN A 553 -18.83 -14.43 -43.05
N GLN A 554 -17.79 -14.01 -43.80
CA GLN A 554 -17.11 -14.89 -44.76
C GLN A 554 -16.43 -16.09 -44.10
N ASN A 555 -15.88 -15.93 -42.89
CA ASN A 555 -15.30 -17.03 -42.12
C ASN A 555 -16.31 -18.10 -41.65
N LYS A 556 -17.62 -17.84 -41.75
CA LYS A 556 -18.68 -18.85 -41.48
C LYS A 556 -19.13 -19.61 -42.74
N LEU A 557 -18.91 -19.06 -43.93
CA LEU A 557 -19.33 -19.69 -45.20
C LEU A 557 -18.21 -20.51 -45.86
N GLU A 558 -16.94 -20.15 -45.63
CA GLU A 558 -15.78 -20.88 -46.19
C GLU A 558 -15.42 -22.20 -45.48
N GLN A 559 -16.12 -22.57 -44.39
CA GLN A 559 -15.91 -23.86 -43.69
C GLN A 559 -16.67 -25.05 -44.31
N THR A 560 -17.20 -24.94 -45.54
CA THR A 560 -18.04 -26.00 -46.16
C THR A 560 -17.50 -26.63 -47.45
N ASP A 561 -16.27 -26.32 -47.89
CA ASP A 561 -15.64 -27.03 -49.03
C ASP A 561 -14.57 -28.04 -48.54
N PRO A 562 -14.84 -29.36 -48.56
CA PRO A 562 -13.95 -30.38 -47.99
C PRO A 562 -12.72 -30.71 -48.87
N THR A 563 -12.45 -29.98 -49.96
CA THR A 563 -11.45 -30.42 -50.95
C THR A 563 -10.27 -29.46 -51.21
N ARG A 564 -10.15 -28.33 -50.50
CA ARG A 564 -9.06 -27.37 -50.74
C ARG A 564 -8.12 -27.21 -49.55
N THR A 565 -6.99 -27.91 -49.57
CA THR A 565 -5.86 -27.67 -48.65
C THR A 565 -5.01 -26.48 -49.13
N LEU A 566 -5.06 -25.37 -48.40
CA LEU A 566 -4.11 -24.25 -48.43
C LEU A 566 -3.53 -24.06 -47.00
N PRO A 567 -2.31 -23.50 -46.87
CA PRO A 567 -1.48 -23.66 -45.68
C PRO A 567 -2.12 -23.00 -44.46
N SER A 568 -2.10 -23.74 -43.35
CA SER A 568 -2.69 -23.36 -42.07
C SER A 568 -2.32 -21.92 -41.68
N GLN A 569 -3.29 -21.00 -41.76
CA GLN A 569 -3.27 -19.80 -40.94
C GLN A 569 -3.30 -20.23 -39.47
N PRO A 570 -2.58 -19.56 -38.56
CA PRO A 570 -2.63 -19.89 -37.14
C PRO A 570 -4.04 -19.63 -36.63
N VAL A 571 -4.74 -20.71 -36.30
CA VAL A 571 -6.06 -20.70 -35.65
C VAL A 571 -5.97 -19.84 -34.38
N PRO A 572 -6.88 -18.89 -34.13
CA PRO A 572 -6.99 -18.26 -32.82
C PRO A 572 -7.30 -19.37 -31.80
N PHE A 573 -6.35 -19.65 -30.92
CA PHE A 573 -6.39 -20.79 -30.00
C PHE A 573 -7.53 -20.64 -28.98
N VAL A 574 -8.72 -21.16 -29.24
CA VAL A 574 -9.83 -21.26 -28.27
C VAL A 574 -9.92 -22.72 -27.82
N SER A 575 -9.88 -23.00 -26.51
CA SER A 575 -10.30 -24.31 -25.98
C SER A 575 -11.81 -24.26 -25.73
N GLU A 576 -12.54 -25.28 -26.16
CA GLU A 576 -14.01 -25.31 -26.25
C GLU A 576 -14.74 -25.27 -24.89
N ASP A 577 -14.05 -25.50 -23.77
CA ASP A 577 -14.67 -25.50 -22.43
C ASP A 577 -14.13 -24.36 -21.56
N ASN A 578 -14.95 -23.31 -21.45
CA ASN A 578 -14.63 -22.03 -20.82
C ASN A 578 -14.66 -22.10 -19.26
N ILE A 579 -13.94 -23.06 -18.66
CA ILE A 579 -13.84 -23.20 -17.20
C ILE A 579 -12.63 -22.40 -16.69
N PRO A 580 -12.80 -21.40 -15.81
CA PRO A 580 -11.69 -20.65 -15.26
C PRO A 580 -10.80 -21.55 -14.40
N VAL A 581 -9.54 -21.71 -14.82
CA VAL A 581 -8.54 -22.48 -14.06
C VAL A 581 -8.08 -21.66 -12.86
N ARG A 582 -8.16 -22.24 -11.66
CA ARG A 582 -7.67 -21.61 -10.44
C ARG A 582 -6.24 -22.09 -10.18
N TYR A 583 -5.43 -21.25 -9.54
CA TYR A 583 -4.04 -21.60 -9.21
C TYR A 583 -3.93 -22.94 -8.45
N ARG A 584 -4.84 -23.18 -7.50
CA ARG A 584 -4.94 -24.44 -6.74
C ARG A 584 -5.12 -25.69 -7.62
N ASP A 585 -5.69 -25.54 -8.82
CA ASP A 585 -5.91 -26.66 -9.74
C ASP A 585 -4.58 -27.06 -10.45
N LEU A 586 -3.56 -26.19 -10.41
CA LEU A 586 -2.21 -26.41 -10.92
C LEU A 586 -1.23 -26.91 -9.84
N GLU A 587 -1.65 -26.98 -8.58
CA GLU A 587 -0.78 -27.48 -7.51
C GLU A 587 -0.39 -28.95 -7.78
N GLY A 588 0.89 -29.25 -7.56
CA GLY A 588 1.47 -30.56 -7.82
C GLY A 588 1.76 -30.88 -9.29
N SER A 589 1.51 -29.97 -10.25
CA SER A 589 1.86 -30.16 -11.67
C SER A 589 3.00 -29.28 -12.18
N PHE A 590 3.64 -28.50 -11.30
CA PHE A 590 4.76 -27.66 -11.67
C PHE A 590 6.05 -28.47 -11.84
N ASN A 591 6.73 -28.27 -12.97
CA ASN A 591 8.06 -28.81 -13.19
C ASN A 591 9.12 -27.86 -12.64
N SER A 592 9.62 -28.15 -11.44
CA SER A 592 10.68 -27.37 -10.78
C SER A 592 12.02 -27.41 -11.51
N ASP A 593 12.28 -28.44 -12.33
CA ASP A 593 13.55 -28.58 -13.05
C ASP A 593 13.69 -27.56 -14.18
N LEU A 594 12.57 -27.03 -14.70
CA LEU A 594 12.51 -25.99 -15.73
C LEU A 594 12.22 -24.59 -15.16
N GLU A 595 12.26 -24.39 -13.85
CA GLU A 595 11.96 -23.10 -13.23
C GLU A 595 13.03 -22.05 -13.59
N CYS A 596 12.60 -20.86 -13.98
CA CYS A 596 13.47 -19.69 -14.21
C CYS A 596 13.02 -18.53 -13.34
N ILE A 597 13.90 -17.55 -13.16
CA ILE A 597 13.59 -16.28 -12.50
C ILE A 597 13.78 -15.16 -13.52
N LEU A 598 12.78 -14.30 -13.67
CA LEU A 598 12.87 -13.08 -14.46
C LEU A 598 13.14 -11.89 -13.55
N ASP A 599 14.33 -11.30 -13.70
CA ASP A 599 14.76 -10.08 -13.03
C ASP A 599 15.02 -8.98 -14.08
N LEU A 600 14.05 -8.06 -14.20
CA LEU A 600 14.13 -6.93 -15.13
C LEU A 600 15.08 -5.82 -14.66
N SER A 601 15.70 -5.94 -13.48
CA SER A 601 16.77 -5.03 -13.05
C SER A 601 18.13 -5.37 -13.67
N LEU A 602 18.28 -6.60 -14.17
CA LEU A 602 19.52 -7.05 -14.81
C LEU A 602 19.68 -6.49 -16.23
N PRO A 603 20.92 -6.43 -16.74
CA PRO A 603 21.20 -6.04 -18.13
C PRO A 603 20.41 -6.87 -19.13
N ALA A 604 20.12 -6.28 -20.30
CA ALA A 604 19.49 -7.00 -21.41
C ALA A 604 20.24 -8.31 -21.72
N VAL A 605 19.52 -9.33 -22.19
CA VAL A 605 20.03 -10.69 -22.47
C VAL A 605 20.42 -11.51 -21.21
N GLN A 606 20.38 -10.94 -20.00
CA GLN A 606 20.73 -11.63 -18.74
C GLN A 606 19.57 -11.68 -17.73
N ARG A 607 18.35 -11.33 -18.14
CA ARG A 607 17.21 -11.10 -17.25
C ARG A 607 16.51 -12.39 -16.82
N PHE A 608 16.59 -13.46 -17.62
CA PHE A 608 16.10 -14.77 -17.21
C PHE A 608 17.26 -15.61 -16.66
N ILE A 609 17.18 -15.94 -15.38
CA ILE A 609 18.15 -16.74 -14.64
C ILE A 609 17.59 -18.17 -14.47
N PRO A 610 18.35 -19.22 -14.82
CA PRO A 610 17.90 -20.59 -14.56
C PRO A 610 17.92 -20.87 -13.05
N ALA A 611 16.82 -21.40 -12.51
CA ALA A 611 16.73 -21.80 -11.11
C ALA A 611 16.62 -23.34 -10.98
N GLY A 612 15.91 -23.98 -11.89
CA GLY A 612 15.83 -25.44 -11.99
C GLY A 612 17.07 -26.06 -12.64
N LYS A 613 17.34 -27.33 -12.34
CA LYS A 613 18.52 -28.06 -12.82
C LYS A 613 18.61 -28.18 -14.35
N ASP A 614 17.46 -28.19 -15.04
CA ASP A 614 17.35 -28.34 -16.50
C ASP A 614 16.93 -27.02 -17.19
N ALA A 615 16.81 -25.92 -16.43
CA ALA A 615 16.26 -24.65 -16.90
C ALA A 615 17.22 -23.84 -17.78
N LYS A 616 18.50 -24.24 -17.89
CA LYS A 616 19.54 -23.46 -18.58
C LYS A 616 19.20 -23.14 -20.04
N GLN A 617 18.69 -24.12 -20.79
CA GLN A 617 18.31 -23.92 -22.18
C GLN A 617 17.07 -23.03 -22.30
N LEU A 618 16.05 -23.27 -21.46
CA LEU A 618 14.84 -22.46 -21.45
C LEU A 618 15.14 -21.00 -21.10
N ALA A 619 15.98 -20.74 -20.10
CA ALA A 619 16.43 -19.39 -19.75
C ALA A 619 17.15 -18.69 -20.90
N ALA A 620 18.00 -19.40 -21.65
CA ALA A 620 18.66 -18.85 -22.84
C ALA A 620 17.65 -18.45 -23.93
N ILE A 621 16.64 -19.29 -24.18
CA ILE A 621 15.60 -19.00 -25.18
C ILE A 621 14.73 -17.83 -24.74
N LEU A 622 14.35 -17.76 -23.46
CA LEU A 622 13.59 -16.65 -22.88
C LEU A 622 14.35 -15.32 -22.99
N ASN A 623 15.65 -15.31 -22.70
CA ASN A 623 16.50 -14.13 -22.88
C ASN A 623 16.55 -13.69 -24.36
N GLY A 624 16.75 -14.62 -25.29
CA GLY A 624 16.76 -14.30 -26.72
C GLY A 624 15.40 -13.81 -27.25
N ALA A 625 14.30 -14.34 -26.72
CA ALA A 625 12.95 -13.90 -27.06
C ALA A 625 12.69 -12.47 -26.59
N LEU A 626 13.05 -12.14 -25.34
CA LEU A 626 12.89 -10.78 -24.81
C LEU A 626 13.82 -9.78 -25.51
N ASP A 627 15.07 -10.17 -25.79
CA ASP A 627 16.00 -9.33 -26.56
C ASP A 627 15.46 -9.01 -27.96
N LYS A 628 14.92 -10.02 -28.66
CA LYS A 628 14.30 -9.82 -29.97
C LYS A 628 13.10 -8.87 -29.91
N LEU A 629 12.27 -8.97 -28.86
CA LEU A 629 11.15 -8.06 -28.63
C LEU A 629 11.63 -6.62 -28.39
N GLU A 630 12.64 -6.43 -27.54
CA GLU A 630 13.22 -5.11 -27.27
C GLU A 630 13.85 -4.51 -28.53
N ASN A 631 14.60 -5.30 -29.29
CA ASN A 631 15.19 -4.88 -30.57
C ASN A 631 14.13 -4.48 -31.60
N LEU A 632 13.06 -5.27 -31.75
CA LEU A 632 11.93 -4.92 -32.63
C LEU A 632 11.34 -3.56 -32.26
N ALA A 633 11.11 -3.31 -30.97
CA ALA A 633 10.59 -2.03 -30.51
C ALA A 633 11.59 -0.88 -30.73
N ILE A 634 12.88 -1.08 -30.45
CA ILE A 634 13.93 -0.06 -30.64
C ILE A 634 14.03 0.35 -32.11
N THR A 635 14.01 -0.62 -33.03
CA THR A 635 14.12 -0.39 -34.48
C THR A 635 12.83 0.10 -35.14
N SER A 636 11.69 0.01 -34.46
CA SER A 636 10.41 0.49 -34.97
C SER A 636 10.38 2.03 -35.05
N ASN A 637 9.63 2.60 -35.99
CA ASN A 637 9.32 4.04 -35.99
C ASN A 637 8.11 4.39 -35.12
N ASP A 638 7.49 3.38 -34.49
CA ASP A 638 6.33 3.54 -33.62
C ASP A 638 6.75 4.01 -32.22
N VAL A 639 6.53 5.31 -31.95
CA VAL A 639 6.82 5.95 -30.66
C VAL A 639 5.92 5.39 -29.55
N ALA A 640 4.67 5.05 -29.86
CA ALA A 640 3.72 4.52 -28.88
C ALA A 640 4.14 3.11 -28.44
N LEU A 641 4.58 2.25 -29.36
CA LEU A 641 5.12 0.93 -29.04
C LEU A 641 6.37 1.02 -28.15
N LYS A 642 7.31 1.93 -28.46
CA LYS A 642 8.51 2.16 -27.65
C LYS A 642 8.17 2.59 -26.23
N GLU A 643 7.27 3.55 -26.10
CA GLU A 643 6.83 4.05 -24.80
C GLU A 643 6.05 3.00 -24.03
N TYR A 644 5.16 2.25 -24.69
CA TYR A 644 4.39 1.17 -24.08
C TYR A 644 5.28 0.04 -23.56
N LEU A 645 6.27 -0.41 -24.34
CA LEU A 645 7.22 -1.44 -23.91
C LEU A 645 8.08 -0.93 -22.75
N ARG A 646 8.57 0.32 -22.82
CA ARG A 646 9.31 0.97 -21.72
C ARG A 646 8.47 1.01 -20.44
N GLN A 647 7.19 1.35 -20.55
CA GLN A 647 6.27 1.36 -19.42
C GLN A 647 6.06 -0.03 -18.83
N ILE A 648 5.77 -1.04 -19.66
CA ILE A 648 5.61 -2.44 -19.23
C ILE A 648 6.85 -2.92 -18.48
N LEU A 649 8.03 -2.76 -19.06
CA LEU A 649 9.29 -3.19 -18.45
C LEU A 649 9.65 -2.37 -17.20
N GLY A 650 9.08 -1.16 -17.05
CA GLY A 650 9.27 -0.26 -15.91
C GLY A 650 8.28 -0.45 -14.76
N ARG A 651 7.23 -1.27 -14.91
CA ARG A 651 6.20 -1.40 -13.88
C ARG A 651 6.74 -2.05 -12.62
N VAL A 652 6.27 -1.57 -11.47
CA VAL A 652 6.69 -2.08 -10.15
C VAL A 652 6.35 -3.56 -9.99
N ASP A 653 5.20 -4.02 -10.46
CA ASP A 653 4.78 -5.43 -10.42
C ASP A 653 5.52 -6.34 -11.42
N ASN A 654 6.32 -5.74 -12.32
CA ASN A 654 7.27 -6.44 -13.18
C ASN A 654 8.73 -6.36 -12.67
N ARG A 655 9.03 -5.41 -11.76
CA ARG A 655 10.39 -5.14 -11.25
C ARG A 655 10.63 -5.53 -9.79
N ALA A 656 9.59 -5.73 -8.98
CA ALA A 656 9.71 -6.03 -7.56
C ALA A 656 8.63 -7.00 -7.09
N PRO A 657 8.97 -8.03 -6.28
CA PRO A 657 10.14 -8.92 -6.38
C PRO A 657 10.27 -9.59 -7.77
N PRO A 658 11.39 -10.28 -8.09
CA PRO A 658 11.56 -10.98 -9.37
C PRO A 658 10.40 -11.93 -9.69
N ILE A 659 10.05 -12.02 -10.97
CA ILE A 659 8.94 -12.88 -11.43
C ILE A 659 9.44 -14.33 -11.49
N ILE A 660 8.67 -15.26 -10.93
CA ILE A 660 8.97 -16.69 -11.06
C ILE A 660 8.36 -17.20 -12.37
N ILE A 661 9.18 -17.87 -13.19
CA ILE A 661 8.73 -18.55 -14.40
C ILE A 661 8.54 -20.03 -14.08
N ARG A 662 7.31 -20.52 -14.17
CA ARG A 662 6.96 -21.93 -13.93
C ARG A 662 6.52 -22.60 -15.23
N VAL A 663 6.65 -23.92 -15.27
CA VAL A 663 6.08 -24.77 -16.32
C VAL A 663 5.11 -25.75 -15.67
N SER A 664 3.89 -25.88 -16.18
CA SER A 664 2.86 -26.74 -15.61
C SER A 664 2.25 -27.67 -16.67
N SER A 665 2.09 -28.95 -16.33
CA SER A 665 1.42 -29.92 -17.21
C SER A 665 -0.10 -29.83 -17.19
N LYS A 666 -0.70 -29.15 -16.21
CA LYS A 666 -2.17 -28.99 -16.08
C LYS A 666 -2.70 -27.65 -16.58
N LEU A 667 -1.83 -26.73 -17.02
CA LEU A 667 -2.30 -25.45 -17.55
C LEU A 667 -2.88 -25.66 -18.96
N PRO A 668 -4.14 -25.36 -19.25
CA PRO A 668 -4.73 -25.62 -20.58
C PRO A 668 -4.36 -24.56 -21.63
N ASN A 669 -3.93 -23.38 -21.20
CA ASN A 669 -3.49 -22.28 -22.08
C ASN A 669 -1.96 -22.26 -22.20
N GLU A 670 -1.42 -21.69 -23.29
CA GLU A 670 0.03 -21.63 -23.53
C GLU A 670 0.81 -20.96 -22.38
N ALA A 671 0.25 -19.89 -21.80
CA ALA A 671 0.72 -19.34 -20.55
C ALA A 671 -0.38 -18.62 -19.77
N ALA A 672 -0.11 -18.30 -18.52
CA ALA A 672 -0.92 -17.44 -17.68
C ALA A 672 -0.05 -16.69 -16.66
N ARG A 673 -0.49 -15.51 -16.23
CA ARG A 673 0.10 -14.79 -15.12
C ARG A 673 -0.71 -14.97 -13.84
N TYR A 674 0.01 -15.14 -12.74
CA TYR A 674 -0.55 -15.19 -11.40
C TYR A 674 0.16 -14.18 -10.49
N TYR A 675 -0.57 -13.57 -9.57
CA TYR A 675 -0.01 -12.73 -8.53
C TYR A 675 -0.37 -13.30 -7.17
N ASN A 676 0.63 -13.64 -6.35
CA ASN A 676 0.40 -14.16 -5.02
C ASN A 676 0.21 -12.98 -4.04
N PRO A 677 -1.01 -12.74 -3.52
CA PRO A 677 -1.26 -11.60 -2.65
C PRO A 677 -0.60 -11.73 -1.27
N LYS A 678 -0.20 -12.95 -0.86
CA LYS A 678 0.43 -13.19 0.44
C LYS A 678 1.92 -12.91 0.41
N THR A 679 2.60 -13.28 -0.67
CA THR A 679 4.06 -13.10 -0.81
C THR A 679 4.41 -11.85 -1.62
N GLY A 680 3.46 -11.29 -2.36
CA GLY A 680 3.65 -10.17 -3.27
C GLY A 680 4.40 -10.53 -4.55
N ILE A 681 4.64 -11.83 -4.80
CA ILE A 681 5.40 -12.34 -5.95
C ILE A 681 4.47 -12.62 -7.13
N ALA A 682 4.88 -12.18 -8.32
CA ALA A 682 4.22 -12.55 -9.57
C ALA A 682 4.86 -13.81 -10.17
N GLU A 683 4.04 -14.64 -10.81
CA GLU A 683 4.45 -15.83 -11.54
C GLU A 683 3.95 -15.77 -12.98
N ILE A 684 4.78 -16.16 -13.94
CA ILE A 684 4.35 -16.49 -15.30
C ILE A 684 4.45 -18.00 -15.45
N ILE A 685 3.32 -18.64 -15.71
CA ILE A 685 3.20 -20.10 -15.79
C ILE A 685 2.98 -20.46 -17.25
N PHE A 686 3.89 -21.24 -17.84
CA PHE A 686 3.74 -21.78 -19.18
C PHE A 686 3.17 -23.21 -19.15
N ASN A 687 2.43 -23.58 -20.19
CA ASN A 687 2.02 -24.97 -20.39
C ASN A 687 3.23 -25.82 -20.84
N ALA A 688 3.32 -27.04 -20.33
CA ALA A 688 4.45 -27.93 -20.58
C ALA A 688 4.57 -28.37 -22.06
N GLU A 689 3.46 -28.66 -22.74
CA GLU A 689 3.45 -29.02 -24.16
C GLU A 689 3.91 -27.86 -25.04
N PHE A 690 3.47 -26.64 -24.72
CA PHE A 690 3.92 -25.42 -25.38
C PHE A 690 5.44 -25.24 -25.22
N ILE A 691 5.97 -25.37 -24.00
CA ILE A 691 7.43 -25.26 -23.76
C ILE A 691 8.21 -26.36 -24.47
N ASN A 692 7.72 -27.60 -24.47
CA ASN A 692 8.38 -28.69 -25.20
C ASN A 692 8.41 -28.41 -26.70
N LYS A 693 7.33 -27.87 -27.27
CA LYS A 693 7.27 -27.43 -28.67
C LYS A 693 8.24 -26.28 -28.95
N ILE A 694 8.40 -25.33 -28.03
CA ILE A 694 9.38 -24.25 -28.16
C ILE A 694 10.80 -24.82 -28.14
N LEU A 695 11.12 -25.74 -27.23
CA LEU A 695 12.44 -26.38 -27.15
C LEU A 695 12.76 -27.18 -28.41
N SER A 696 11.80 -27.94 -28.96
CA SER A 696 11.99 -28.68 -30.21
C SER A 696 12.13 -27.75 -31.42
N THR A 697 11.28 -26.71 -31.50
CA THR A 697 11.34 -25.71 -32.57
C THR A 697 12.63 -24.93 -32.51
N TYR A 698 13.18 -24.68 -31.33
CA TYR A 698 14.46 -23.98 -31.20
C TYR A 698 15.62 -24.73 -31.86
N GLN A 699 15.60 -26.05 -31.88
CA GLN A 699 16.65 -26.85 -32.51
C GLN A 699 16.62 -26.77 -34.05
N THR A 700 15.44 -26.54 -34.63
CA THR A 700 15.25 -26.55 -36.10
C THR A 700 15.04 -25.16 -36.70
N ASN A 701 14.39 -24.26 -35.96
CA ASN A 701 14.10 -22.87 -36.34
C ASN A 701 14.10 -21.93 -35.10
N PRO A 702 15.30 -21.51 -34.65
CA PRO A 702 15.43 -20.60 -33.50
C PRO A 702 14.63 -19.30 -33.65
N GLY A 703 14.55 -18.75 -34.86
CA GLY A 703 13.88 -17.48 -35.13
C GLY A 703 12.37 -17.51 -34.84
N GLN A 704 11.72 -18.63 -35.16
CA GLN A 704 10.31 -18.88 -34.88
C GLN A 704 10.08 -19.15 -33.39
N ALA A 705 10.94 -19.95 -32.75
CA ALA A 705 10.87 -20.21 -31.31
C ALA A 705 10.96 -18.90 -30.50
N TYR A 706 11.90 -18.01 -30.85
CA TYR A 706 12.00 -16.69 -30.23
C TYR A 706 10.74 -15.84 -30.43
N LEU A 707 10.17 -15.83 -31.64
CA LEU A 707 8.98 -15.01 -31.92
C LEU A 707 7.75 -15.49 -31.14
N SER A 708 7.47 -16.80 -31.16
CA SER A 708 6.34 -17.38 -30.43
C SER A 708 6.44 -17.12 -28.93
N LEU A 709 7.64 -17.25 -28.37
CA LEU A 709 7.85 -17.00 -26.95
C LEU A 709 7.82 -15.51 -26.62
N ALA A 710 8.36 -14.65 -27.49
CA ALA A 710 8.34 -13.19 -27.33
C ALA A 710 6.92 -12.63 -27.26
N ILE A 711 6.03 -13.10 -28.14
CA ILE A 711 4.61 -12.74 -28.13
C ILE A 711 3.98 -13.07 -26.77
N ARG A 712 4.24 -14.28 -26.26
CA ARG A 712 3.66 -14.71 -24.98
C ARG A 712 4.24 -13.93 -23.80
N ILE A 713 5.56 -13.72 -23.74
CA ILE A 713 6.19 -12.89 -22.70
C ILE A 713 5.62 -11.47 -22.71
N PHE A 714 5.52 -10.85 -23.89
CA PHE A 714 4.99 -9.49 -24.03
C PHE A 714 3.56 -9.40 -23.50
N HIS A 715 2.72 -10.36 -23.88
CA HIS A 715 1.34 -10.46 -23.39
C HIS A 715 1.27 -10.55 -21.86
N GLU A 716 2.02 -11.49 -21.26
CA GLU A 716 1.98 -11.72 -19.81
C GLU A 716 2.51 -10.53 -18.99
N LEU A 717 3.58 -9.88 -19.47
CA LEU A 717 4.10 -8.67 -18.83
C LEU A 717 3.12 -7.49 -18.92
N GLY A 718 2.21 -7.51 -19.90
CA GLY A 718 1.16 -6.51 -20.10
C GLY A 718 0.04 -6.55 -19.06
N HIS A 719 -0.22 -7.70 -18.42
CA HIS A 719 -1.18 -7.83 -17.33
C HIS A 719 -0.79 -6.98 -16.11
N THR A 720 -1.75 -6.62 -15.25
CA THR A 720 -1.48 -5.82 -14.03
C THR A 720 -2.11 -6.43 -12.79
N ARG A 721 -1.53 -6.16 -11.61
CA ARG A 721 -2.05 -6.62 -10.29
C ARG A 721 -3.49 -6.21 -9.95
N PHE A 722 -4.08 -5.26 -10.68
CA PHE A 722 -5.44 -4.75 -10.44
C PHE A 722 -6.51 -5.44 -11.29
N VAL A 723 -6.11 -6.38 -12.15
CA VAL A 723 -7.01 -7.18 -12.98
C VAL A 723 -7.31 -8.49 -12.24
N SER A 724 -8.38 -8.49 -11.43
CA SER A 724 -9.06 -9.65 -10.80
C SER A 724 -8.19 -10.67 -10.04
N GLN A 725 -8.37 -10.74 -8.71
CA GLN A 725 -7.65 -11.65 -7.79
C GLN A 725 -7.99 -13.14 -7.89
N TYR A 726 -8.82 -13.61 -8.84
CA TYR A 726 -9.36 -14.98 -8.77
C TYR A 726 -9.42 -15.80 -10.07
N CYS A 727 -8.88 -15.32 -11.20
CA CYS A 727 -8.89 -16.10 -12.44
C CYS A 727 -7.60 -15.90 -13.23
N LEU A 728 -7.00 -17.00 -13.67
CA LEU A 728 -5.91 -17.02 -14.65
C LEU A 728 -6.52 -16.61 -16.00
N TYR A 729 -6.43 -15.33 -16.36
CA TYR A 729 -6.96 -14.81 -17.63
C TYR A 729 -5.88 -14.71 -18.70
N ARG A 730 -6.33 -14.94 -19.94
CA ARG A 730 -5.52 -15.05 -21.14
C ARG A 730 -4.73 -13.83 -21.47
#